data_AF-A0A817A6Z8-F1
#
_entry.id   AF-A0A817A6Z8-F1
#
_cell.length_a   1.000
_cell.length_b   1.000
_cell.length_c   1.000
_cell.angle_alpha   90.00
_cell.angle_beta   90.00
_cell.angle_gamma   90.00
#
_symmetry.space_group_name_H-M   'P 1'
#
loop_
_entity.id
_entity.type
_entity.pdbx_description
1 polymer ?
#
loop_
_entity_poly.entity_id
_entity_poly.type
_entity_poly.pdbx_seq_one_letter_code
_entity_poly.pdbx_strand_id
1 'polypeptide(L)'
;MNAVNGQNCSVYNPCGRNGYCTYEDEEPICECKFWWIGTFCNELTNSGKQVIILGSLLGVLIITFHSLNIFHLYRQRKRQPKKATKKVQSNDPTILDIAVGQMKRSAGVTSCIIAVLIVLVAGGTLVAKWSLLQPIHTELVNRYNNDSPLYYESNSICKKIQMQRFNILTFPVACFIILIFILITKRTSLLRKQCPRGIAPPMPVDFLSRIDRKFAAVIFAMCADELFTIVKSIFESASSNSNDSGVIISYLERIFQVLIIGFRYYPLLAAVYLDSIVSLVCGTLYSWLDYSITIVNQGLCNTDFYVTLDQYISAGNESSLAARFDYYGTGSTLLAIQLCTDIPRYLCLAYVSIKLPFLLIDKIRQRLKRSSMSDKERMMMKLTREERILLRISDPGSPDMLYVRNLFRQTDQRPRSHHLIARLLPKFIYEWRDDFTFSTRILCIYSSIILLLFFITVQACVIILPKLNSFQKSLQSTIDLFSTSSEDGNDDQPVDPATTQFPVPSLQRVYILAVVTTVLLITIQLLTLLANIRRNLFQAFRGDDSEIPRRQRSRYISYSAGNIHFGGYCIGYLIWGFILLAFFAIILWTCVEAFINFSSVRLIETLLKSIIPSLLFIYFKQYLNKLLARYVFLQHGGQVLAINNRRILMIFIYFSLFLDAFLGFISSITRLLLSVFYGIIYMCRLDYSPLGRKLELMDGGFSAYCGYIHTECCHRHPVMLIFASHLFTQFKMNQYKQIEHLGQLSDPDRLMYAQRQKKSLRAIRKWNLGVFLIRNPMIAFFRKAYLKQLDVDDLHALTDLDGDANNRNQRLAIYHRRGSVAGLSVIEETNAELHKQQRF
;
A
#
# COMPACT_ATOMS: atom_id res chain seq x y z
N MET A 1 45.58 -37.22 40.93
CA MET A 1 45.22 -36.78 39.56
C MET A 1 43.98 -37.57 39.13
N ASN A 2 42.76 -37.07 39.03
CA ASN A 2 42.18 -35.76 39.24
C ASN A 2 40.80 -35.96 39.90
N ALA A 3 40.72 -35.62 41.19
CA ALA A 3 39.46 -35.28 41.85
C ALA A 3 39.42 -33.76 41.92
N VAL A 4 38.58 -33.10 41.11
CA VAL A 4 38.30 -31.66 41.21
C VAL A 4 36.87 -31.37 40.70
N ASN A 5 36.04 -30.92 41.64
CA ASN A 5 34.86 -30.06 41.51
C ASN A 5 33.51 -30.64 41.04
N GLY A 6 32.89 -31.45 41.90
CA GLY A 6 31.43 -31.36 42.12
C GLY A 6 31.15 -30.38 43.26
N GLN A 7 30.65 -29.18 42.96
CA GLN A 7 30.21 -28.23 43.99
C GLN A 7 28.76 -28.54 44.43
N ASN A 8 28.64 -28.95 45.71
CA ASN A 8 27.59 -28.69 46.71
C ASN A 8 26.11 -28.76 46.28
N CYS A 9 25.47 -29.90 46.55
CA CYS A 9 24.08 -29.89 47.01
C CYS A 9 24.10 -29.77 48.55
N SER A 10 23.58 -28.68 49.10
CA SER A 10 23.42 -28.50 50.55
C SER A 10 22.16 -29.20 51.05
N VAL A 11 22.11 -29.59 52.33
CA VAL A 11 20.87 -30.09 52.99
C VAL A 11 19.68 -29.13 52.81
N TYR A 12 19.95 -27.84 52.62
CA TYR A 12 18.95 -26.80 52.36
C TYR A 12 18.61 -26.58 50.88
N ASN A 13 19.29 -27.25 49.92
CA ASN A 13 19.02 -27.12 48.49
C ASN A 13 19.52 -28.37 47.71
N PRO A 14 18.81 -29.52 47.82
CA PRO A 14 19.29 -30.80 47.32
C PRO A 14 19.38 -30.89 45.77
N CYS A 15 18.69 -30.02 45.03
CA CYS A 15 18.61 -30.11 43.56
C CYS A 15 19.59 -29.21 42.78
N GLY A 16 20.41 -28.43 43.47
CA GLY A 16 21.38 -27.51 42.85
C GLY A 16 20.73 -26.46 41.93
N ARG A 17 21.55 -25.70 41.18
CA ARG A 17 21.08 -24.58 40.33
C ARG A 17 20.19 -25.02 39.16
N ASN A 18 20.22 -26.31 38.80
CA ASN A 18 19.69 -26.86 37.55
C ASN A 18 18.52 -27.85 37.71
N GLY A 19 18.04 -28.11 38.93
CA GLY A 19 16.89 -28.99 39.19
C GLY A 19 15.78 -28.32 40.03
N TYR A 20 14.61 -28.94 40.07
CA TYR A 20 13.50 -28.65 40.98
C TYR A 20 13.43 -29.76 42.03
N CYS A 21 13.12 -29.43 43.28
CA CYS A 21 12.87 -30.43 44.30
C CYS A 21 11.36 -30.63 44.48
N THR A 22 10.93 -31.89 44.45
CA THR A 22 9.59 -32.34 44.83
C THR A 22 9.70 -33.29 45.99
N TYR A 23 8.87 -33.12 47.02
CA TYR A 23 8.80 -34.04 48.14
C TYR A 23 7.68 -35.04 47.88
N GLU A 24 8.02 -36.31 47.79
CA GLU A 24 7.09 -37.44 47.77
C GLU A 24 7.50 -38.32 48.96
N ASP A 25 6.57 -38.60 49.88
CA ASP A 25 6.79 -39.41 51.09
C ASP A 25 8.03 -39.01 51.92
N GLU A 26 8.17 -37.71 52.23
CA GLU A 26 9.26 -37.13 53.04
C GLU A 26 10.69 -37.21 52.45
N GLU A 27 10.88 -37.77 51.24
CA GLU A 27 12.16 -37.78 50.53
C GLU A 27 12.22 -36.72 49.39
N PRO A 28 13.31 -35.92 49.29
CA PRO A 28 13.45 -34.93 48.22
C PRO A 28 13.85 -35.57 46.88
N ILE A 29 12.94 -35.60 45.91
CA ILE A 29 13.19 -36.02 44.52
C ILE A 29 13.63 -34.81 43.68
N CYS A 30 14.74 -34.95 42.97
CA CYS A 30 15.31 -33.90 42.12
C CYS A 30 14.88 -34.06 40.64
N GLU A 31 14.02 -33.18 40.11
CA GLU A 31 13.66 -33.13 38.68
C GLU A 31 14.54 -32.14 37.90
N CYS A 32 15.20 -32.58 36.82
CA CYS A 32 16.10 -31.72 36.02
C CYS A 32 15.34 -30.77 35.07
N LYS A 33 15.87 -29.53 34.91
CA LYS A 33 15.36 -28.51 33.96
C LYS A 33 15.56 -28.93 32.49
N PHE A 34 14.54 -28.77 31.66
CA PHE A 34 14.45 -29.19 30.25
C PHE A 34 15.14 -28.25 29.24
N TRP A 35 16.38 -27.82 29.50
CA TRP A 35 17.12 -27.00 28.54
C TRP A 35 18.12 -27.83 27.71
N TRP A 36 18.17 -27.53 26.40
CA TRP A 36 18.98 -28.21 25.38
C TRP A 36 20.50 -28.01 25.50
N ILE A 37 20.98 -27.28 26.51
CA ILE A 37 22.41 -27.10 26.74
C ILE A 37 22.86 -28.25 27.64
N GLY A 38 23.53 -29.22 27.04
CA GLY A 38 24.03 -30.43 27.67
C GLY A 38 25.08 -30.17 28.75
N THR A 39 24.65 -29.67 29.92
CA THR A 39 25.48 -29.60 31.12
C THR A 39 24.74 -30.20 32.31
N PHE A 40 25.13 -31.43 32.63
CA PHE A 40 25.19 -32.05 33.96
C PHE A 40 23.88 -32.14 34.78
N CYS A 41 22.93 -32.91 34.27
CA CYS A 41 22.13 -33.81 35.09
C CYS A 41 22.43 -35.23 34.59
N ASN A 42 22.91 -36.13 35.46
CA ASN A 42 23.33 -37.48 35.03
C ASN A 42 22.17 -38.38 34.56
N GLU A 43 20.92 -38.00 34.81
CA GLU A 43 19.74 -38.71 34.31
C GLU A 43 18.91 -37.83 33.37
N LEU A 44 18.90 -38.18 32.09
CA LEU A 44 17.99 -37.59 31.11
C LEU A 44 16.57 -38.10 31.39
N THR A 45 15.63 -37.19 31.66
CA THR A 45 14.21 -37.53 31.86
C THR A 45 13.68 -38.37 30.70
N ASN A 46 12.81 -39.35 30.99
CA ASN A 46 12.26 -40.27 29.98
C ASN A 46 11.59 -39.53 28.81
N SER A 47 10.92 -38.41 29.09
CA SER A 47 10.34 -37.52 28.08
C SER A 47 11.41 -36.86 27.18
N GLY A 48 12.55 -36.45 27.76
CA GLY A 48 13.69 -35.92 27.01
C GLY A 48 14.32 -36.95 26.07
N LYS A 49 14.48 -38.20 26.54
CA LYS A 49 14.93 -39.33 25.71
C LYS A 49 13.99 -39.53 24.51
N GLN A 50 12.67 -39.54 24.74
CA GLN A 50 11.67 -39.69 23.68
C GLN A 50 11.72 -38.57 22.65
N VAL A 51 11.87 -37.30 23.07
CA VAL A 51 11.96 -36.16 22.13
C VAL A 51 13.21 -36.26 21.26
N ILE A 52 14.37 -36.61 21.83
CA ILE A 52 15.61 -36.77 21.07
C ILE A 52 15.51 -37.95 20.09
N ILE A 53 14.95 -39.07 20.52
CA ILE A 53 14.73 -40.24 19.66
C ILE A 53 13.77 -39.88 18.50
N LEU A 54 12.61 -39.29 18.81
CA LEU A 54 11.63 -38.92 17.79
C LEU A 54 12.18 -37.84 16.85
N GLY A 55 12.91 -36.85 17.38
CA GLY A 55 13.58 -35.78 16.63
C GLY A 55 14.68 -36.28 15.71
N SER A 56 15.51 -37.21 16.19
CA SER A 56 16.55 -37.85 15.38
C SER A 56 15.93 -38.71 14.26
N LEU A 57 14.86 -39.46 14.55
CA LEU A 57 14.11 -40.22 13.54
C LEU A 57 13.49 -39.31 12.48
N LEU A 58 12.89 -38.19 12.87
CA LEU A 58 12.37 -37.18 11.96
C LEU A 58 13.51 -36.57 11.10
N GLY A 59 14.64 -36.21 11.72
CA GLY A 59 15.82 -35.70 11.03
C GLY A 59 16.34 -36.66 9.97
N VAL A 60 16.47 -37.95 10.32
CA VAL A 60 16.86 -39.02 9.38
C VAL A 60 15.83 -39.14 8.25
N LEU A 61 14.53 -39.08 8.54
CA LEU A 61 13.47 -39.12 7.51
C LEU A 61 13.53 -37.92 6.55
N ILE A 62 13.78 -36.71 7.06
CA ILE A 62 13.90 -35.50 6.23
C ILE A 62 15.16 -35.58 5.35
N ILE A 63 16.30 -35.96 5.93
CA ILE A 63 17.58 -36.10 5.21
C ILE A 63 17.48 -37.19 4.14
N THR A 64 16.90 -38.35 4.45
CA THR A 64 16.68 -39.43 3.47
C THR A 64 15.74 -38.99 2.36
N PHE A 65 14.62 -38.31 2.68
CA PHE A 65 13.70 -37.78 1.67
C PHE A 65 14.39 -36.77 0.73
N HIS A 66 15.14 -35.80 1.26
CA HIS A 66 15.82 -34.79 0.44
C HIS A 66 17.00 -35.34 -0.35
N SER A 67 17.84 -36.20 0.25
CA SER A 67 18.99 -36.81 -0.44
C SER A 67 18.55 -37.67 -1.63
N LEU A 68 17.50 -38.47 -1.46
CA LEU A 68 16.94 -39.25 -2.56
C LEU A 68 16.26 -38.38 -3.63
N ASN A 69 15.67 -37.24 -3.25
CA ASN A 69 15.08 -36.30 -4.21
C ASN A 69 16.15 -35.62 -5.07
N ILE A 70 17.27 -35.22 -4.45
CA ILE A 70 18.44 -34.66 -5.16
C ILE A 70 19.05 -35.70 -6.10
N PHE A 71 19.22 -36.94 -5.65
CA PHE A 71 19.72 -38.04 -6.49
C PHE A 71 18.81 -38.29 -7.71
N HIS A 72 17.49 -38.24 -7.53
CA HIS A 72 16.53 -38.38 -8.62
C HIS A 72 16.56 -37.19 -9.59
N LEU A 73 16.61 -35.94 -9.10
CA LEU A 73 16.74 -34.73 -9.93
C LEU A 73 18.05 -34.70 -10.73
N TYR A 74 19.15 -35.15 -10.12
CA TYR A 74 20.43 -35.32 -10.79
C TYR A 74 20.34 -36.34 -11.93
N ARG A 75 19.70 -37.49 -11.68
CA ARG A 75 19.47 -38.53 -12.69
C ARG A 75 18.55 -38.06 -13.82
N GLN A 76 17.54 -37.23 -13.54
CA GLN A 76 16.67 -36.62 -14.55
C GLN A 76 17.39 -35.53 -15.37
N ARG A 77 18.19 -34.67 -14.74
CA ARG A 77 19.02 -33.67 -15.45
C ARG A 77 20.01 -34.30 -16.43
N LYS A 78 20.56 -35.47 -16.10
CA LYS A 78 21.47 -36.21 -16.99
C LYS A 78 20.76 -36.79 -18.23
N ARG A 79 19.41 -36.88 -18.23
CA ARG A 79 18.58 -37.41 -19.33
C ARG A 79 17.98 -36.34 -20.25
N GLN A 80 18.04 -35.06 -19.91
CA GLN A 80 17.53 -34.00 -20.80
C GLN A 80 18.63 -33.49 -21.76
N PRO A 81 18.40 -33.44 -23.09
CA PRO A 81 19.36 -32.88 -24.04
C PRO A 81 19.50 -31.37 -23.80
N LYS A 82 20.76 -30.92 -23.62
CA LYS A 82 21.12 -29.51 -23.37
C LYS A 82 20.74 -28.64 -24.58
N LYS A 83 19.65 -27.87 -24.50
CA LYS A 83 19.37 -26.79 -25.46
C LYS A 83 20.31 -25.61 -25.17
N ALA A 84 21.28 -25.40 -26.05
CA ALA A 84 22.23 -24.29 -26.02
C ALA A 84 21.50 -22.96 -26.28
N THR A 85 21.41 -22.11 -25.26
CA THR A 85 20.93 -20.72 -25.39
C THR A 85 22.15 -19.82 -25.62
N LYS A 86 22.40 -19.47 -26.89
CA LYS A 86 23.37 -18.43 -27.29
C LYS A 86 22.89 -17.07 -26.78
N LYS A 87 23.60 -16.47 -25.82
CA LYS A 87 23.46 -15.06 -25.46
C LYS A 87 24.13 -14.21 -26.54
N VAL A 88 23.34 -13.47 -27.33
CA VAL A 88 23.84 -12.37 -28.16
C VAL A 88 23.75 -11.10 -27.33
N GLN A 89 24.91 -10.51 -27.03
CA GLN A 89 25.05 -9.28 -26.27
C GLN A 89 25.31 -8.14 -27.25
N SER A 90 24.24 -7.44 -27.68
CA SER A 90 24.38 -6.22 -28.48
C SER A 90 24.40 -5.00 -27.55
N ASN A 91 25.60 -4.50 -27.27
CA ASN A 91 25.82 -3.20 -26.63
C ASN A 91 25.85 -2.14 -27.74
N ASP A 92 24.73 -1.47 -27.98
CA ASP A 92 24.73 -0.11 -28.53
C ASP A 92 23.48 0.62 -28.04
N PRO A 93 23.59 1.65 -27.18
CA PRO A 93 22.46 2.44 -26.75
C PRO A 93 21.96 3.26 -27.94
N THR A 94 20.66 3.19 -28.21
CA THR A 94 20.06 4.00 -29.28
C THR A 94 20.19 5.49 -28.95
N ILE A 95 20.33 6.35 -29.96
CA ILE A 95 20.41 7.83 -29.84
C ILE A 95 19.31 8.39 -28.91
N LEU A 96 18.15 7.75 -28.90
CA LEU A 96 17.04 8.08 -28.02
C LEU A 96 17.33 7.84 -26.53
N ASP A 97 18.06 6.80 -26.16
CA ASP A 97 18.42 6.50 -24.77
C ASP A 97 19.39 7.59 -24.22
N ILE A 98 20.24 8.17 -25.08
CA ILE A 98 21.09 9.33 -24.76
C ILE A 98 20.23 10.60 -24.58
N ALA A 99 19.27 10.84 -25.46
CA ALA A 99 18.36 11.99 -25.36
C ALA A 99 17.47 11.93 -24.10
N VAL A 100 16.99 10.75 -23.72
CA VAL A 100 16.26 10.53 -22.45
C VAL A 100 17.16 10.82 -21.23
N GLY A 101 18.43 10.44 -21.30
CA GLY A 101 19.42 10.75 -20.25
C GLY A 101 19.63 12.26 -20.07
N GLN A 102 19.74 13.01 -21.18
CA GLN A 102 19.91 14.46 -21.15
C GLN A 102 18.67 15.20 -20.61
N MET A 103 17.45 14.78 -20.98
CA MET A 103 16.21 15.35 -20.42
C MET A 103 16.10 15.12 -18.91
N LYS A 104 16.48 13.94 -18.41
CA LYS A 104 16.50 13.65 -16.96
C LYS A 104 17.44 14.58 -16.19
N ARG A 105 18.60 14.94 -16.76
CA ARG A 105 19.62 15.78 -16.12
C ARG A 105 19.16 17.24 -15.92
N SER A 106 18.46 17.82 -16.89
CA SER A 106 17.91 19.19 -16.81
C SER A 106 16.75 19.31 -15.80
N ALA A 107 15.85 18.32 -15.75
CA ALA A 107 14.77 18.27 -14.76
C ALA A 107 15.27 18.11 -13.31
N GLY A 108 16.46 17.52 -13.11
CA GLY A 108 17.08 17.37 -11.80
C GLY A 108 17.46 18.70 -11.13
N VAL A 109 17.99 19.65 -11.90
CA VAL A 109 18.49 20.93 -11.37
C VAL A 109 17.36 21.79 -10.81
N THR A 110 16.26 21.92 -11.56
CA THR A 110 15.07 22.69 -11.09
C THR A 110 14.40 22.04 -9.88
N SER A 111 14.37 20.70 -9.82
CA SER A 111 13.84 19.98 -8.65
C SER A 111 14.70 20.15 -7.41
N CYS A 112 16.03 20.26 -7.54
CA CYS A 112 16.93 20.51 -6.41
C CYS A 112 16.73 21.90 -5.82
N ILE A 113 16.62 22.93 -6.66
CA ILE A 113 16.37 24.31 -6.22
C ILE A 113 15.06 24.39 -5.42
N ILE A 114 13.99 23.78 -5.93
CA ILE A 114 12.70 23.74 -5.24
C ILE A 114 12.83 23.01 -3.89
N ALA A 115 13.56 21.89 -3.83
CA ALA A 115 13.77 21.15 -2.59
C ALA A 115 14.51 21.97 -1.52
N VAL A 116 15.56 22.70 -1.91
CA VAL A 116 16.30 23.58 -0.99
C VAL A 116 15.40 24.70 -0.44
N LEU A 117 14.62 25.36 -1.30
CA LEU A 117 13.67 26.38 -0.87
C LEU A 117 12.62 25.83 0.12
N ILE A 118 12.13 24.61 -0.11
CA ILE A 118 11.17 23.96 0.80
C ILE A 118 11.78 23.76 2.18
N VAL A 119 13.01 23.25 2.25
CA VAL A 119 13.70 23.01 3.52
C VAL A 119 13.97 24.32 4.25
N LEU A 120 14.38 25.38 3.56
CA LEU A 120 14.59 26.70 4.15
C LEU A 120 13.30 27.30 4.72
N VAL A 121 12.21 27.27 3.96
CA VAL A 121 10.91 27.80 4.39
C VAL A 121 10.34 26.99 5.55
N ALA A 122 10.39 25.66 5.49
CA ALA A 122 9.95 24.78 6.57
C ALA A 122 10.81 24.95 7.84
N GLY A 123 12.13 25.07 7.69
CA GLY A 123 13.06 25.37 8.79
C GLY A 123 12.75 26.70 9.45
N GLY A 124 12.52 27.76 8.66
CA GLY A 124 12.10 29.07 9.15
C GLY A 124 10.81 29.00 9.98
N THR A 125 9.82 28.22 9.55
CA THR A 125 8.58 28.04 10.34
C THR A 125 8.77 27.26 11.62
N LEU A 126 9.64 26.25 11.63
CA LEU A 126 9.94 25.51 12.86
C LEU A 126 10.64 26.40 13.89
N VAL A 127 11.55 27.29 13.45
CA VAL A 127 12.20 28.29 14.31
C VAL A 127 11.19 29.31 14.83
N ALA A 128 10.28 29.79 13.99
CA ALA A 128 9.19 30.67 14.41
C ALA A 128 8.30 29.98 15.45
N LYS A 129 7.91 28.73 15.20
CA LYS A 129 7.10 27.93 16.13
C LYS A 129 7.82 27.69 17.47
N TRP A 130 9.11 27.34 17.44
CA TRP A 130 9.93 27.22 18.64
C TRP A 130 9.92 28.50 19.48
N SER A 131 10.13 29.65 18.82
CA SER A 131 10.15 30.96 19.49
C SER A 131 8.82 31.31 20.15
N LEU A 132 7.69 30.86 19.57
CA LEU A 132 6.35 31.05 20.14
C LEU A 132 6.02 30.07 21.27
N LEU A 133 6.50 28.82 21.20
CA LEU A 133 6.22 27.79 22.20
C LEU A 133 7.15 27.85 23.42
N GLN A 134 8.40 28.29 23.25
CA GLN A 134 9.36 28.41 24.34
C GLN A 134 8.81 29.17 25.58
N PRO A 135 8.19 30.36 25.45
CA PRO A 135 7.64 31.06 26.62
C PRO A 135 6.49 30.30 27.30
N ILE A 136 5.64 29.62 26.52
CA ILE A 136 4.52 28.82 27.04
C ILE A 136 5.06 27.63 27.84
N HIS A 137 6.08 26.95 27.31
CA HIS A 137 6.72 25.82 27.99
C HIS A 137 7.36 26.25 29.31
N THR A 138 8.09 27.36 29.34
CA THR A 138 8.71 27.85 30.58
C THR A 138 7.70 28.22 31.65
N GLU A 139 6.56 28.82 31.26
CA GLU A 139 5.48 29.16 32.19
C GLU A 139 4.83 27.90 32.78
N LEU A 140 4.55 26.89 31.96
CA LEU A 140 3.96 25.63 32.43
C LEU A 140 4.91 24.83 33.32
N VAL A 141 6.22 24.85 33.05
CA VAL A 141 7.22 24.22 33.92
C VAL A 141 7.29 24.92 35.27
N ASN A 142 7.24 26.26 35.29
CA ASN A 142 7.19 27.00 36.56
C ASN A 142 5.94 26.67 37.37
N ARG A 143 4.78 26.53 36.73
CA ARG A 143 3.53 26.11 37.38
C ARG A 143 3.60 24.67 37.91
N TYR A 144 4.19 23.77 37.14
CA TYR A 144 4.43 22.38 37.55
C TYR A 144 5.31 22.31 38.80
N ASN A 145 6.41 23.06 38.84
CA ASN A 145 7.29 23.11 40.01
C ASN A 145 6.63 23.72 41.26
N ASN A 146 5.57 24.51 41.07
CA ASN A 146 4.82 25.18 42.14
C ASN A 146 3.48 24.47 42.46
N ASP A 147 3.27 23.23 42.00
CA ASP A 147 2.03 22.45 42.18
C ASP A 147 0.74 23.22 41.83
N SER A 148 0.84 24.10 40.83
CA SER A 148 -0.26 24.95 40.36
C SER A 148 -0.97 24.31 39.16
N PRO A 149 -2.25 24.65 38.90
CA PRO A 149 -3.01 24.01 37.83
C PRO A 149 -2.35 24.24 36.45
N LEU A 150 -2.17 23.12 35.74
CA LEU A 150 -1.35 23.01 34.53
C LEU A 150 -2.12 23.39 33.25
N TYR A 151 -2.42 24.67 33.10
CA TYR A 151 -3.03 25.24 31.89
C TYR A 151 -2.32 26.52 31.46
N TYR A 152 -2.42 26.84 30.17
CA TYR A 152 -2.06 28.17 29.66
C TYR A 152 -3.31 28.90 29.14
N GLU A 153 -3.31 30.23 29.31
CA GLU A 153 -4.32 31.08 28.70
C GLU A 153 -3.97 31.35 27.25
N SER A 154 -4.93 31.12 26.36
CA SER A 154 -4.76 31.44 24.94
C SER A 154 -4.72 32.95 24.74
N ASN A 155 -3.82 33.41 23.87
CA ASN A 155 -3.69 34.83 23.56
C ASN A 155 -5.01 35.44 23.06
N SER A 156 -5.20 36.76 23.23
CA SER A 156 -6.41 37.47 22.80
C SER A 156 -6.76 37.29 21.31
N ILE A 157 -5.73 37.07 20.47
CA ILE A 157 -5.86 36.71 19.06
C ILE A 157 -6.58 35.36 18.88
N CYS A 158 -6.29 34.38 19.74
CA CYS A 158 -6.91 33.07 19.71
C CYS A 158 -8.36 33.07 20.20
N LYS A 159 -8.70 33.94 21.17
CA LYS A 159 -10.12 34.17 21.57
C LYS A 159 -10.96 34.70 20.40
N LYS A 160 -10.37 35.49 19.49
CA LYS A 160 -11.04 35.91 18.24
C LYS A 160 -11.05 34.82 17.16
N ILE A 161 -10.04 33.95 17.11
CA ILE A 161 -9.83 32.89 16.12
C ILE A 161 -10.36 31.51 16.59
N GLN A 162 -11.28 31.48 17.57
CA GLN A 162 -11.84 30.27 18.20
C GLN A 162 -11.92 29.04 17.25
N MET A 163 -11.34 27.90 17.66
CA MET A 163 -11.06 26.71 16.85
C MET A 163 -12.21 26.21 15.95
N GLN A 164 -13.47 26.29 16.42
CA GLN A 164 -14.65 25.93 15.62
C GLN A 164 -14.94 26.90 14.45
N ARG A 165 -14.34 28.09 14.45
CA ARG A 165 -14.52 29.16 13.45
C ARG A 165 -13.37 29.29 12.45
N PHE A 166 -12.28 28.53 12.56
CA PHE A 166 -11.22 28.51 11.54
C PHE A 166 -11.80 28.12 10.17
N ASN A 167 -12.64 27.08 10.16
CA ASN A 167 -13.41 26.66 9.00
C ASN A 167 -14.33 27.77 8.48
N ILE A 168 -14.89 28.63 9.34
CA ILE A 168 -15.79 29.72 8.95
C ILE A 168 -15.06 30.85 8.21
N LEU A 169 -13.76 31.05 8.41
CA LEU A 169 -13.00 32.09 7.69
C LEU A 169 -12.48 31.58 6.33
N THR A 170 -11.89 30.39 6.28
CA THR A 170 -11.28 29.86 5.05
C THR A 170 -12.32 29.30 4.07
N PHE A 171 -13.45 28.78 4.56
CA PHE A 171 -14.48 28.18 3.71
C PHE A 171 -15.17 29.19 2.77
N PRO A 172 -15.62 30.39 3.21
CA PRO A 172 -16.20 31.38 2.31
C PRO A 172 -15.21 31.84 1.24
N VAL A 173 -13.93 32.02 1.60
CA VAL A 173 -12.87 32.36 0.66
C VAL A 173 -12.70 31.24 -0.38
N ALA A 174 -12.68 29.98 0.05
CA ALA A 174 -12.64 28.82 -0.85
C ALA A 174 -13.86 28.79 -1.80
N CYS A 175 -15.08 28.95 -1.28
CA CYS A 175 -16.30 29.01 -2.08
C CYS A 175 -16.27 30.14 -3.11
N PHE A 176 -15.79 31.32 -2.72
CA PHE A 176 -15.64 32.47 -3.62
C PHE A 176 -14.66 32.17 -4.77
N ILE A 177 -13.51 31.55 -4.47
CA ILE A 177 -12.54 31.14 -5.50
C ILE A 177 -13.14 30.07 -6.43
N ILE A 178 -13.90 29.11 -5.90
CA ILE A 178 -14.58 28.09 -6.71
C ILE A 178 -15.58 28.75 -7.67
N LEU A 179 -16.32 29.75 -7.19
CA LEU A 179 -17.26 30.51 -8.01
C LEU A 179 -16.54 31.27 -9.13
N ILE A 180 -15.39 31.89 -8.85
CA ILE A 180 -14.53 32.49 -9.87
C ILE A 180 -14.09 31.44 -10.90
N PHE A 181 -13.69 30.25 -10.46
CA PHE A 181 -13.25 29.19 -11.37
C PHE A 181 -14.38 28.65 -12.26
N ILE A 182 -15.60 28.58 -11.73
CA ILE A 182 -16.82 28.27 -12.49
C ILE A 182 -17.04 29.30 -13.60
N LEU A 183 -16.86 30.59 -13.31
CA LEU A 183 -17.03 31.66 -14.31
C LEU A 183 -15.95 31.66 -15.40
N ILE A 184 -14.71 31.29 -15.05
CA ILE A 184 -13.56 31.27 -15.98
C ILE A 184 -13.59 30.07 -16.93
N THR A 185 -14.19 28.96 -16.51
CA THR A 185 -14.17 27.71 -17.28
C THR A 185 -15.13 27.76 -18.48
N LYS A 186 -14.58 28.03 -19.67
CA LYS A 186 -15.32 27.80 -20.93
C LYS A 186 -15.57 26.30 -21.11
N ARG A 187 -16.86 25.91 -21.16
CA ARG A 187 -17.31 24.53 -21.43
C ARG A 187 -16.85 24.04 -22.80
N THR A 188 -16.17 22.90 -22.84
CA THR A 188 -15.82 22.18 -24.09
C THR A 188 -16.43 20.78 -24.18
N SER A 189 -17.44 20.46 -23.36
CA SER A 189 -18.02 19.10 -23.31
C SER A 189 -19.07 18.85 -24.41
N LEU A 190 -18.91 17.71 -25.11
CA LEU A 190 -19.84 17.11 -26.08
C LEU A 190 -21.21 16.74 -25.49
N LEU A 191 -21.40 16.80 -24.16
CA LEU A 191 -22.64 16.43 -23.47
C LEU A 191 -23.69 17.56 -23.41
N ARG A 192 -23.61 18.53 -24.33
CA ARG A 192 -24.62 19.59 -24.50
C ARG A 192 -26.03 19.04 -24.79
N LYS A 193 -26.14 17.79 -25.28
CA LYS A 193 -27.42 17.20 -25.71
C LYS A 193 -28.29 16.60 -24.59
N GLN A 194 -27.74 16.25 -23.42
CA GLN A 194 -28.50 15.54 -22.36
C GLN A 194 -28.67 16.33 -21.05
N CYS A 195 -27.95 17.44 -20.86
CA CYS A 195 -28.13 18.32 -19.70
C CYS A 195 -28.06 19.79 -20.11
N PRO A 196 -29.19 20.40 -20.52
CA PRO A 196 -29.25 21.84 -20.67
C PRO A 196 -29.34 22.47 -19.27
N ARG A 197 -28.40 23.36 -18.91
CA ARG A 197 -28.44 24.32 -17.77
C ARG A 197 -27.78 23.98 -16.42
N GLY A 198 -26.91 22.99 -16.27
CA GLY A 198 -26.13 22.87 -15.01
C GLY A 198 -25.09 23.98 -14.85
N ILE A 199 -24.83 24.50 -13.66
CA ILE A 199 -23.57 25.17 -13.28
C ILE A 199 -22.70 24.05 -12.68
N ALA A 200 -21.60 23.67 -13.32
CA ALA A 200 -20.78 22.55 -12.85
C ALA A 200 -19.39 23.05 -12.42
N PRO A 201 -18.92 22.71 -11.21
CA PRO A 201 -17.58 23.07 -10.77
C PRO A 201 -16.52 22.34 -11.61
N PRO A 202 -15.30 22.91 -11.76
CA PRO A 202 -14.23 22.26 -12.51
C PRO A 202 -13.82 20.90 -11.94
N MET A 203 -13.09 20.10 -12.71
CA MET A 203 -12.46 18.91 -12.14
C MET A 203 -11.30 19.35 -11.22
N PRO A 204 -11.23 18.91 -9.96
CA PRO A 204 -10.14 19.31 -9.07
C PRO A 204 -8.83 18.63 -9.44
N VAL A 205 -8.86 17.33 -9.72
CA VAL A 205 -7.70 16.53 -10.12
C VAL A 205 -8.16 15.45 -11.08
N ASP A 206 -7.35 15.16 -12.09
CA ASP A 206 -7.51 13.94 -12.88
C ASP A 206 -6.74 12.77 -12.25
N PHE A 207 -7.48 11.91 -11.56
CA PHE A 207 -6.99 10.71 -10.87
C PHE A 207 -6.43 9.62 -11.81
N LEU A 208 -6.76 9.70 -13.10
CA LEU A 208 -6.34 8.74 -14.12
C LEU A 208 -5.12 9.27 -14.90
N SER A 209 -4.92 10.59 -14.95
CA SER A 209 -3.78 11.22 -15.61
C SER A 209 -2.45 10.99 -14.87
N ARG A 210 -1.34 11.35 -15.53
CA ARG A 210 0.03 11.31 -14.98
C ARG A 210 0.61 12.69 -14.68
N ILE A 211 -0.19 13.75 -14.83
CA ILE A 211 0.27 15.13 -14.77
C ILE A 211 0.09 15.67 -13.36
N ASP A 212 1.09 16.41 -12.85
CA ASP A 212 1.10 17.05 -11.53
C ASP A 212 0.78 16.15 -10.33
N ARG A 213 1.04 14.84 -10.48
CA ARG A 213 0.77 13.80 -9.48
C ARG A 213 1.36 14.07 -8.10
N LYS A 214 2.56 14.67 -8.05
CA LYS A 214 3.24 14.99 -6.79
C LYS A 214 2.47 16.04 -5.99
N PHE A 215 1.91 17.03 -6.69
CA PHE A 215 1.16 18.12 -6.06
C PHE A 215 -0.14 17.63 -5.45
N ALA A 216 -0.91 16.84 -6.21
CA ALA A 216 -2.12 16.20 -5.68
C ALA A 216 -1.81 15.32 -4.46
N ALA A 217 -0.73 14.53 -4.51
CA ALA A 217 -0.34 13.67 -3.39
C ALA A 217 -0.01 14.44 -2.11
N VAL A 218 0.64 15.59 -2.21
CA VAL A 218 0.96 16.44 -1.05
C VAL A 218 -0.31 17.03 -0.41
N ILE A 219 -1.27 17.50 -1.21
CA ILE A 219 -2.54 18.03 -0.67
C ILE A 219 -3.34 16.92 0.01
N PHE A 220 -3.41 15.73 -0.59
CA PHE A 220 -4.08 14.58 0.05
C PHE A 220 -3.38 14.15 1.35
N ALA A 221 -2.06 14.31 1.45
CA ALA A 221 -1.35 14.11 2.70
C ALA A 221 -1.81 15.15 3.74
N MET A 222 -1.88 16.44 3.40
CA MET A 222 -2.40 17.48 4.30
C MET A 222 -3.85 17.22 4.76
N CYS A 223 -4.71 16.71 3.88
CA CYS A 223 -6.07 16.31 4.27
C CYS A 223 -6.08 15.17 5.30
N ALA A 224 -5.11 14.25 5.25
CA ALA A 224 -5.02 13.11 6.17
C ALA A 224 -4.67 13.55 7.60
N ASP A 225 -3.83 14.58 7.72
CA ASP A 225 -3.49 15.23 8.99
C ASP A 225 -4.72 15.85 9.66
N GLU A 226 -5.46 16.68 8.93
CA GLU A 226 -6.71 17.29 9.41
C GLU A 226 -7.74 16.23 9.80
N LEU A 227 -7.88 15.17 9.00
CA LEU A 227 -8.75 14.05 9.31
C LEU A 227 -8.36 13.37 10.63
N PHE A 228 -7.07 13.19 10.89
CA PHE A 228 -6.59 12.62 12.15
C PHE A 228 -6.97 13.49 13.36
N THR A 229 -6.87 14.82 13.25
CA THR A 229 -7.30 15.73 14.32
C THR A 229 -8.79 15.64 14.63
N ILE A 230 -9.64 15.49 13.60
CA ILE A 230 -11.08 15.26 13.79
C ILE A 230 -11.32 13.93 14.49
N VAL A 231 -10.68 12.85 14.03
CA VAL A 231 -10.83 11.51 14.64
C VAL A 231 -10.43 11.55 16.12
N LYS A 232 -9.30 12.19 16.46
CA LYS A 232 -8.89 12.39 17.85
C LYS A 232 -9.97 13.09 18.68
N SER A 233 -10.52 14.19 18.16
CA SER A 233 -11.59 14.92 18.85
C SER A 233 -12.87 14.11 19.06
N ILE A 234 -13.20 13.18 18.14
CA ILE A 234 -14.35 12.28 18.26
C ILE A 234 -14.13 11.29 19.40
N PHE A 235 -12.95 10.67 19.48
CA PHE A 235 -12.63 9.73 20.56
C PHE A 235 -12.61 10.41 21.93
N GLU A 236 -12.11 11.64 22.02
CA GLU A 236 -12.10 12.42 23.26
C GLU A 236 -13.51 12.86 23.66
N SER A 237 -14.33 13.36 22.72
CA SER A 237 -15.70 13.83 22.99
C SER A 237 -16.68 12.69 23.32
N ALA A 238 -16.46 11.48 22.80
CA ALA A 238 -17.27 10.32 23.14
C ALA A 238 -17.13 9.90 24.62
N SER A 239 -16.08 10.37 25.31
CA SER A 239 -15.89 10.14 26.74
C SER A 239 -16.57 11.19 27.63
N SER A 240 -16.93 12.36 27.08
CA SER A 240 -17.60 13.44 27.79
C SER A 240 -19.11 13.44 27.47
N ASN A 241 -19.91 12.80 28.34
CA ASN A 241 -21.37 12.74 28.24
C ASN A 241 -22.05 14.09 28.57
N SER A 242 -21.83 15.14 27.78
CA SER A 242 -22.65 16.37 27.88
C SER A 242 -23.75 16.35 26.82
N ASN A 243 -24.95 15.98 27.27
CA ASN A 243 -26.18 15.75 26.49
C ASN A 243 -26.85 16.99 25.85
N ASP A 244 -26.12 18.07 25.54
CA ASP A 244 -26.77 19.33 25.12
C ASP A 244 -27.19 19.37 23.63
N SER A 245 -26.58 18.53 22.79
CA SER A 245 -26.98 18.36 21.39
C SER A 245 -27.18 16.87 21.11
N GLY A 246 -28.37 16.47 20.64
CA GLY A 246 -28.68 15.07 20.39
C GLY A 246 -27.62 14.35 19.55
N VAL A 247 -27.41 13.05 19.82
CA VAL A 247 -26.35 12.21 19.22
C VAL A 247 -26.26 12.35 17.69
N ILE A 248 -27.41 12.38 17.00
CA ILE A 248 -27.47 12.53 15.53
C ILE A 248 -26.90 13.88 15.06
N ILE A 249 -27.19 14.96 15.77
CA ILE A 249 -26.70 16.31 15.43
C ILE A 249 -25.18 16.35 15.57
N SER A 250 -24.63 15.74 16.62
CA SER A 250 -23.19 15.63 16.81
C SER A 250 -22.51 14.87 15.65
N TYR A 251 -23.09 13.75 15.19
CA TYR A 251 -22.57 13.01 14.03
C TYR A 251 -22.66 13.80 12.73
N LEU A 252 -23.77 14.48 12.48
CA LEU A 252 -23.95 15.33 11.30
C LEU A 252 -22.95 16.50 11.29
N GLU A 253 -22.68 17.12 12.44
CA GLU A 253 -21.66 18.16 12.56
C GLU A 253 -20.27 17.63 12.17
N ARG A 254 -19.90 16.42 12.61
CA ARG A 254 -18.62 15.80 12.24
C ARG A 254 -18.54 15.45 10.76
N ILE A 255 -19.62 14.93 10.16
CA ILE A 255 -19.68 14.67 8.71
C ILE A 255 -19.53 15.98 7.94
N PHE A 256 -20.17 17.05 8.40
CA PHE A 256 -20.05 18.37 7.79
C PHE A 256 -18.62 18.93 7.90
N GLN A 257 -17.94 18.74 9.03
CA GLN A 257 -16.52 19.10 9.18
C GLN A 257 -15.63 18.39 8.14
N VAL A 258 -15.85 17.10 7.88
CA VAL A 258 -15.11 16.36 6.83
C VAL A 258 -15.40 16.92 5.44
N LEU A 259 -16.66 17.28 5.15
CA LEU A 259 -17.02 17.91 3.88
C LEU A 259 -16.35 19.28 3.72
N ILE A 260 -16.30 20.10 4.78
CA ILE A 260 -15.64 21.41 4.76
C ILE A 260 -14.16 21.26 4.39
N ILE A 261 -13.44 20.28 4.95
CA ILE A 261 -12.04 20.02 4.58
C ILE A 261 -11.92 19.77 3.08
N GLY A 262 -12.82 18.94 2.52
CA GLY A 262 -12.87 18.69 1.08
C GLY A 262 -13.02 19.98 0.26
N PHE A 263 -13.91 20.88 0.66
CA PHE A 263 -14.11 22.18 0.01
C PHE A 263 -12.93 23.14 0.21
N ARG A 264 -12.26 23.11 1.36
CA ARG A 264 -11.13 23.98 1.69
C ARG A 264 -9.93 23.73 0.78
N TYR A 265 -9.63 22.47 0.48
CA TYR A 265 -8.49 22.09 -0.36
C TYR A 265 -8.82 22.01 -1.86
N TYR A 266 -10.10 22.01 -2.22
CA TYR A 266 -10.54 21.95 -3.60
C TYR A 266 -9.98 23.08 -4.50
N PRO A 267 -9.97 24.38 -4.09
CA PRO A 267 -9.42 25.47 -4.91
C PRO A 267 -7.95 25.27 -5.27
N LEU A 268 -7.13 24.71 -4.36
CA LEU A 268 -5.71 24.48 -4.61
C LEU A 268 -5.49 23.44 -5.71
N LEU A 269 -6.29 22.37 -5.69
CA LEU A 269 -6.27 21.32 -6.71
C LEU A 269 -6.78 21.85 -8.06
N ALA A 270 -7.93 22.52 -8.04
CA ALA A 270 -8.54 23.10 -9.22
C ALA A 270 -7.65 24.18 -9.87
N ALA A 271 -6.90 24.97 -9.08
CA ALA A 271 -5.99 25.99 -9.58
C ALA A 271 -4.91 25.42 -10.51
N VAL A 272 -4.30 24.30 -10.11
CA VAL A 272 -3.32 23.57 -10.91
C VAL A 272 -3.97 22.85 -12.08
N TYR A 273 -5.18 22.32 -11.90
CA TYR A 273 -5.91 21.66 -12.98
C TYR A 273 -6.25 22.62 -14.13
N LEU A 274 -6.74 23.82 -13.80
CA LEU A 274 -7.19 24.80 -14.78
C LEU A 274 -6.07 25.41 -15.60
N ASP A 275 -4.83 25.38 -15.12
CA ASP A 275 -3.74 25.73 -16.01
C ASP A 275 -3.71 27.24 -16.34
N SER A 276 -4.38 28.14 -15.58
CA SER A 276 -4.61 29.53 -16.01
C SER A 276 -3.87 30.53 -15.12
N ILE A 277 -3.51 31.71 -15.66
CA ILE A 277 -2.82 32.74 -14.86
C ILE A 277 -3.70 33.17 -13.68
N VAL A 278 -4.99 33.43 -13.93
CA VAL A 278 -5.93 33.85 -12.88
C VAL A 278 -6.09 32.77 -11.82
N SER A 279 -6.26 31.51 -12.23
CA SER A 279 -6.42 30.40 -11.28
C SER A 279 -5.17 30.16 -10.43
N LEU A 280 -3.98 30.29 -11.03
CA LEU A 280 -2.71 30.18 -10.30
C LEU A 280 -2.51 31.34 -9.33
N VAL A 281 -2.85 32.58 -9.69
CA VAL A 281 -2.78 33.74 -8.78
C VAL A 281 -3.72 33.55 -7.58
N CYS A 282 -4.99 33.20 -7.81
CA CYS A 282 -5.92 32.92 -6.72
C CYS A 282 -5.43 31.76 -5.84
N GLY A 283 -4.91 30.70 -6.44
CA GLY A 283 -4.33 29.56 -5.71
C GLY A 283 -3.11 29.94 -4.87
N THR A 284 -2.22 30.81 -5.36
CA THR A 284 -1.04 31.28 -4.60
C THR A 284 -1.41 32.15 -3.41
N LEU A 285 -2.36 33.09 -3.59
CA LEU A 285 -2.80 33.95 -2.50
C LEU A 285 -3.51 33.13 -1.41
N TYR A 286 -4.33 32.18 -1.83
CA TYR A 286 -5.03 31.28 -0.92
C TYR A 286 -4.07 30.35 -0.16
N SER A 287 -3.03 29.80 -0.81
CA SER A 287 -2.06 28.94 -0.14
C SER A 287 -1.23 29.71 0.90
N TRP A 288 -0.87 30.98 0.65
CA TRP A 288 -0.16 31.81 1.62
C TRP A 288 -1.04 32.23 2.80
N LEU A 289 -2.34 32.47 2.55
CA LEU A 289 -3.31 32.72 3.60
C LEU A 289 -3.48 31.49 4.51
N ASP A 290 -3.72 30.31 3.92
CA ASP A 290 -3.85 29.04 4.66
C ASP A 290 -2.57 28.77 5.47
N TYR A 291 -1.39 28.90 4.82
CA TYR A 291 -0.08 28.74 5.46
C TYR A 291 0.10 29.61 6.71
N SER A 292 -0.19 30.91 6.59
CA SER A 292 -0.01 31.86 7.68
C SER A 292 -0.95 31.58 8.85
N ILE A 293 -2.21 31.26 8.56
CA ILE A 293 -3.20 30.96 9.60
C ILE A 293 -2.88 29.65 10.30
N THR A 294 -2.43 28.61 9.57
CA THR A 294 -2.05 27.33 10.19
C THR A 294 -0.88 27.49 11.18
N ILE A 295 0.11 28.32 10.85
CA ILE A 295 1.25 28.60 11.75
C ILE A 295 0.78 29.29 13.02
N VAL A 296 -0.06 30.33 12.90
CA VAL A 296 -0.61 31.05 14.05
C VAL A 296 -1.45 30.12 14.92
N ASN A 297 -2.33 29.32 14.31
CA ASN A 297 -3.23 28.43 15.04
C ASN A 297 -2.46 27.35 15.82
N GLN A 298 -1.49 26.70 15.20
CA GLN A 298 -0.72 25.61 15.81
C GLN A 298 0.41 26.09 16.73
N GLY A 299 0.81 27.36 16.60
CA GLY A 299 1.81 27.99 17.47
C GLY A 299 1.20 28.57 18.74
N LEU A 300 -0.01 29.17 18.66
CA LEU A 300 -0.56 30.00 19.74
C LEU A 300 -1.91 29.53 20.30
N CYS A 301 -2.73 28.84 19.51
CA CYS A 301 -4.14 28.60 19.86
C CYS A 301 -4.44 27.16 20.25
N ASN A 302 -3.92 26.18 19.48
CA ASN A 302 -4.09 24.77 19.81
C ASN A 302 -2.79 24.00 19.55
N THR A 303 -2.03 23.84 20.61
CA THR A 303 -0.80 23.05 20.67
C THR A 303 -1.13 21.59 20.96
N ASP A 304 -0.63 20.65 20.16
CA ASP A 304 -1.05 19.24 20.23
C ASP A 304 -0.74 18.53 21.57
N PHE A 305 0.24 19.01 22.34
CA PHE A 305 0.69 18.40 23.60
C PHE A 305 0.46 19.22 24.87
N TYR A 306 0.12 20.50 24.78
CA TYR A 306 -0.17 21.35 25.95
C TYR A 306 -1.67 21.62 26.05
N VAL A 307 -2.18 21.67 27.28
CA VAL A 307 -3.60 21.80 27.57
C VAL A 307 -3.98 23.28 27.71
N THR A 308 -5.03 23.69 27.00
CA THR A 308 -5.62 25.04 27.12
C THR A 308 -6.59 25.11 28.30
N LEU A 309 -6.87 26.32 28.80
CA LEU A 309 -7.84 26.53 29.89
C LEU A 309 -9.23 25.91 29.59
N ASP A 310 -9.75 26.08 28.37
CA ASP A 310 -11.06 25.54 27.98
C ASP A 310 -11.08 24.00 28.00
N GLN A 311 -9.97 23.38 27.58
CA GLN A 311 -9.80 21.92 27.63
C GLN A 311 -9.62 21.43 29.06
N TYR A 312 -8.92 22.18 29.92
CA TYR A 312 -8.75 21.84 31.33
C TYR A 312 -10.11 21.79 32.04
N ILE A 313 -10.96 22.81 31.84
CA ILE A 313 -12.31 22.88 32.42
C ILE A 313 -13.19 21.73 31.92
N SER A 314 -13.07 21.36 30.64
CA SER A 314 -13.91 20.33 30.02
C SER A 314 -13.46 18.89 30.32
N ALA A 315 -12.15 18.66 30.47
CA ALA A 315 -11.58 17.32 30.60
C ALA A 315 -11.34 16.88 32.05
N GLY A 316 -11.35 17.80 33.03
CA GLY A 316 -11.18 17.52 34.47
C GLY A 316 -9.89 16.79 34.87
N ASN A 317 -8.94 16.62 33.94
CA ASN A 317 -7.82 15.69 34.08
C ASN A 317 -6.48 16.43 34.12
N GLU A 318 -6.20 17.04 35.27
CA GLU A 318 -4.90 17.61 35.66
C GLU A 318 -3.75 16.59 35.53
N SER A 319 -4.07 15.30 35.68
CA SER A 319 -3.12 14.17 35.66
C SER A 319 -2.45 13.91 34.30
N SER A 320 -3.04 14.36 33.19
CA SER A 320 -2.58 13.97 31.85
C SER A 320 -1.32 14.72 31.36
N LEU A 321 -1.17 15.99 31.73
CA LEU A 321 0.00 16.80 31.39
C LEU A 321 1.13 16.59 32.41
N ALA A 322 0.79 16.47 33.70
CA ALA A 322 1.74 16.11 34.76
C ALA A 322 2.48 14.81 34.43
N ALA A 323 1.75 13.74 34.06
CA ALA A 323 2.36 12.46 33.69
C ALA A 323 3.30 12.55 32.47
N ARG A 324 3.10 13.53 31.57
CA ARG A 324 4.02 13.78 30.44
C ARG A 324 5.30 14.45 30.91
N PHE A 325 5.22 15.44 31.81
CA PHE A 325 6.40 16.07 32.40
C PHE A 325 7.20 15.09 33.25
N ASP A 326 6.54 14.20 34.00
CA ASP A 326 7.22 13.15 34.78
C ASP A 326 8.04 12.22 33.89
N TYR A 327 7.52 11.85 32.71
CA TYR A 327 8.16 10.88 31.83
C TYR A 327 9.19 11.49 30.88
N TYR A 328 8.84 12.59 30.19
CA TYR A 328 9.71 13.23 29.22
C TYR A 328 10.68 14.23 29.87
N GLY A 329 10.44 14.61 31.12
CA GLY A 329 11.14 15.66 31.83
C GLY A 329 10.58 17.06 31.56
N THR A 330 10.94 18.00 32.41
CA THR A 330 10.62 19.44 32.29
C THR A 330 11.55 20.20 31.32
N GLY A 331 12.55 19.51 30.76
CA GLY A 331 13.50 20.07 29.80
C GLY A 331 12.91 20.34 28.41
N SER A 332 13.78 20.57 27.43
CA SER A 332 13.38 20.88 26.03
C SER A 332 12.98 19.66 25.20
N THR A 333 12.92 18.47 25.79
CA THR A 333 12.63 17.19 25.13
C THR A 333 11.21 17.13 24.59
N LEU A 334 10.20 17.50 25.40
CA LEU A 334 8.80 17.54 24.98
C LEU A 334 8.58 18.53 23.84
N LEU A 335 9.23 19.70 23.93
CA LEU A 335 9.21 20.74 22.90
C LEU A 335 9.85 20.25 21.60
N ALA A 336 10.98 19.54 21.68
CA ALA A 336 11.63 18.94 20.52
C ALA A 336 10.77 17.85 19.87
N ILE A 337 10.09 17.00 20.65
CA ILE A 337 9.16 15.99 20.14
C ILE A 337 8.00 16.66 19.40
N GLN A 338 7.45 17.75 19.94
CA GLN A 338 6.39 18.52 19.29
C GLN A 338 6.83 19.10 17.94
N LEU A 339 8.00 19.72 17.89
CA LEU A 339 8.53 20.21 16.62
C LEU A 339 8.71 19.07 15.61
N CYS A 340 9.26 17.94 16.04
CA CYS A 340 9.46 16.77 15.19
C CYS A 340 8.15 16.22 14.62
N THR A 341 7.06 16.24 15.40
CA THR A 341 5.74 15.82 14.91
C THR A 341 5.21 16.72 13.80
N ASP A 342 5.49 18.01 13.85
CA ASP A 342 4.97 18.97 12.87
C ASP A 342 5.83 19.09 11.60
N ILE A 343 7.02 18.47 11.55
CA ILE A 343 7.92 18.53 10.39
C ILE A 343 7.19 18.13 9.09
N PRO A 344 6.48 16.98 9.00
CA PRO A 344 5.85 16.56 7.74
C PRO A 344 4.73 17.52 7.29
N ARG A 345 4.01 18.10 8.25
CA ARG A 345 2.95 19.08 8.02
C ARG A 345 3.52 20.36 7.39
N TYR A 346 4.56 20.94 7.99
CA TYR A 346 5.20 22.15 7.47
C TYR A 346 5.95 21.93 6.17
N LEU A 347 6.54 20.75 5.94
CA LEU A 347 7.14 20.39 4.66
C LEU A 347 6.11 20.35 3.52
N CYS A 348 4.93 19.75 3.77
CA CYS A 348 3.85 19.70 2.79
C CYS A 348 3.31 21.11 2.46
N LEU A 349 3.07 21.91 3.51
CA LEU A 349 2.65 23.30 3.41
C LEU A 349 3.66 24.16 2.63
N ALA A 350 4.95 24.06 2.98
CA ALA A 350 6.04 24.75 2.28
C ALA A 350 6.10 24.34 0.80
N TYR A 351 5.96 23.05 0.49
CA TYR A 351 5.91 22.55 -0.88
C TYR A 351 4.81 23.23 -1.71
N VAL A 352 3.57 23.30 -1.19
CA VAL A 352 2.45 23.94 -1.90
C VAL A 352 2.70 25.44 -2.08
N SER A 353 3.19 26.11 -1.03
CA SER A 353 3.46 27.56 -1.02
C SER A 353 4.52 27.99 -2.05
N ILE A 354 5.51 27.12 -2.36
CA ILE A 354 6.59 27.38 -3.32
C ILE A 354 6.24 26.89 -4.73
N LYS A 355 5.54 25.75 -4.84
CA LYS A 355 5.29 25.14 -6.15
C LYS A 355 4.32 25.95 -7.00
N LEU A 356 3.26 26.50 -6.40
CA LEU A 356 2.27 27.33 -7.09
C LEU A 356 2.87 28.61 -7.71
N PRO A 357 3.65 29.44 -6.99
CA PRO A 357 4.27 30.62 -7.59
C PRO A 357 5.31 30.24 -8.65
N PHE A 358 6.01 29.12 -8.50
CA PHE A 358 6.91 28.63 -9.55
C PHE A 358 6.16 28.32 -10.86
N LEU A 359 5.00 27.64 -10.77
CA LEU A 359 4.14 27.38 -11.94
C LEU A 359 3.60 28.68 -12.56
N LEU A 360 3.24 29.65 -11.72
CA LEU A 360 2.82 30.99 -12.16
C LEU A 360 3.94 31.70 -12.93
N ILE A 361 5.16 31.72 -12.39
CA ILE A 361 6.33 32.36 -13.02
C ILE A 361 6.66 31.68 -14.36
N ASP A 362 6.67 30.35 -14.41
CA ASP A 362 6.92 29.60 -15.65
C ASP A 362 5.87 29.94 -16.71
N LYS A 363 4.60 30.02 -16.31
CA LYS A 363 3.52 30.37 -17.22
C LYS A 363 3.61 31.82 -17.73
N ILE A 364 3.99 32.76 -16.88
CA ILE A 364 4.22 34.16 -17.26
C ILE A 364 5.40 34.23 -18.25
N ARG A 365 6.52 33.55 -17.97
CA ARG A 365 7.68 33.46 -18.88
C ARG A 365 7.30 32.89 -20.24
N GLN A 366 6.50 31.83 -20.28
CA GLN A 366 6.00 31.25 -21.54
C GLN A 366 5.13 32.23 -22.32
N ARG A 367 4.31 33.04 -21.64
CA ARG A 367 3.48 34.06 -22.28
C ARG A 367 4.31 35.23 -22.81
N LEU A 368 5.37 35.63 -22.10
CA LEU A 368 6.32 36.66 -22.55
C LEU A 368 7.12 36.20 -23.79
N LYS A 369 7.52 34.92 -23.82
CA LYS A 369 8.26 34.32 -24.95
C LYS A 369 7.39 34.03 -26.20
N ARG A 370 6.10 34.34 -26.15
CA ARG A 370 5.14 34.05 -27.23
C ARG A 370 5.47 34.75 -28.55
N SER A 371 6.13 35.90 -28.51
CA SER A 371 6.55 36.66 -29.69
C SER A 371 7.70 36.00 -30.46
N SER A 372 8.61 35.29 -29.77
CA SER A 372 9.78 34.65 -30.36
C SER A 372 9.58 33.17 -30.70
N MET A 373 8.33 32.68 -30.68
CA MET A 373 8.01 31.25 -30.69
C MET A 373 7.68 30.75 -32.12
N SER A 374 8.21 29.58 -32.49
CA SER A 374 7.99 28.94 -33.78
C SER A 374 6.50 28.62 -34.01
N ASP A 375 6.05 28.58 -35.27
CA ASP A 375 4.62 28.32 -35.60
C ASP A 375 4.13 26.97 -35.08
N LYS A 376 5.00 25.96 -35.04
CA LYS A 376 4.72 24.66 -34.42
C LYS A 376 4.46 24.80 -32.91
N GLU A 377 5.28 25.57 -32.22
CA GLU A 377 5.11 25.83 -30.79
C GLU A 377 3.83 26.64 -30.54
N ARG A 378 3.54 27.60 -31.43
CA ARG A 378 2.33 28.45 -31.38
C ARG A 378 1.05 27.63 -31.56
N MET A 379 1.08 26.63 -32.45
CA MET A 379 0.01 25.64 -32.62
C MET A 379 -0.14 24.77 -31.36
N MET A 380 0.97 24.29 -30.79
CA MET A 380 0.98 23.50 -29.55
C MET A 380 0.43 24.28 -28.35
N MET A 381 0.61 25.60 -28.32
CA MET A 381 0.07 26.47 -27.25
C MET A 381 -1.46 26.66 -27.36
N LYS A 382 -2.05 26.49 -28.55
CA LYS A 382 -3.50 26.56 -28.77
C LYS A 382 -4.24 25.26 -28.45
N LEU A 383 -3.53 24.15 -28.23
CA LEU A 383 -4.14 22.87 -27.89
C LEU A 383 -4.79 22.92 -26.52
N THR A 384 -5.94 22.25 -26.42
CA THR A 384 -6.59 21.96 -25.13
C THR A 384 -5.69 21.09 -24.27
N ARG A 385 -5.92 21.08 -22.95
CA ARG A 385 -5.11 20.30 -22.02
C ARG A 385 -5.11 18.81 -22.38
N GLU A 386 -6.28 18.23 -22.63
CA GLU A 386 -6.45 16.82 -23.00
C GLU A 386 -5.63 16.46 -24.25
N GLU A 387 -5.66 17.31 -25.27
CA GLU A 387 -4.85 17.12 -26.48
C GLU A 387 -3.34 17.17 -26.17
N ARG A 388 -2.88 18.05 -25.26
CA ARG A 388 -1.48 18.06 -24.79
C ARG A 388 -1.12 16.80 -24.00
N ILE A 389 -2.04 16.25 -23.22
CA ILE A 389 -1.81 14.97 -22.50
C ILE A 389 -1.58 13.85 -23.52
N LEU A 390 -2.45 13.75 -24.53
CA LEU A 390 -2.32 12.74 -25.58
C LEU A 390 -0.99 12.87 -26.32
N LEU A 391 -0.58 14.08 -26.70
CA LEU A 391 0.72 14.28 -27.34
C LEU A 391 1.90 13.85 -26.45
N ARG A 392 1.84 14.16 -25.15
CA ARG A 392 2.87 13.75 -24.17
C ARG A 392 2.97 12.23 -24.01
N ILE A 393 1.87 11.50 -24.20
CA ILE A 393 1.89 10.02 -24.17
C ILE A 393 2.66 9.47 -25.39
N SER A 394 2.58 10.14 -26.53
CA SER A 394 3.31 9.76 -27.74
C SER A 394 4.81 10.10 -27.69
N ASP A 395 5.28 10.85 -26.70
CA ASP A 395 6.69 11.19 -26.56
C ASP A 395 7.54 9.94 -26.37
N PRO A 396 8.73 9.84 -26.99
CA PRO A 396 9.52 8.62 -26.99
C PRO A 396 10.13 8.27 -25.62
N GLY A 397 10.19 9.25 -24.70
CA GLY A 397 10.58 9.06 -23.30
C GLY A 397 9.41 8.77 -22.36
N SER A 398 8.17 8.67 -22.86
CA SER A 398 7.01 8.39 -22.01
C SER A 398 7.03 6.93 -21.52
N PRO A 399 6.52 6.64 -20.30
CA PRO A 399 6.54 5.27 -19.77
C PRO A 399 5.65 4.33 -20.61
N ASP A 400 4.56 4.88 -21.16
CA ASP A 400 3.63 4.13 -22.01
C ASP A 400 4.31 3.72 -23.31
N MET A 401 4.98 4.67 -23.97
CA MET A 401 5.72 4.39 -25.20
C MET A 401 6.82 3.36 -24.95
N LEU A 402 7.54 3.48 -23.83
CA LEU A 402 8.53 2.49 -23.41
C LEU A 402 7.91 1.11 -23.21
N TYR A 403 6.73 1.01 -22.59
CA TYR A 403 6.01 -0.24 -22.42
C TYR A 403 5.68 -0.92 -23.75
N VAL A 404 5.09 -0.18 -24.71
CA VAL A 404 4.76 -0.74 -26.03
C VAL A 404 6.01 -1.07 -26.84
N ARG A 405 7.05 -0.23 -26.76
CA ARG A 405 8.36 -0.53 -27.36
C ARG A 405 8.92 -1.84 -26.82
N ASN A 406 8.85 -2.06 -25.51
CA ASN A 406 9.31 -3.28 -24.85
C ASN A 406 8.44 -4.51 -25.19
N LEU A 407 7.19 -4.32 -25.60
CA LEU A 407 6.30 -5.39 -26.06
C LEU A 407 6.73 -5.91 -27.44
N PHE A 408 7.15 -5.02 -28.34
CA PHE A 408 7.61 -5.38 -29.68
C PHE A 408 9.10 -5.77 -29.74
N ARG A 409 9.89 -5.48 -28.70
CA ARG A 409 11.31 -5.84 -28.61
C ARG A 409 11.47 -7.32 -28.24
N GLN A 410 12.38 -8.04 -28.90
CA GLN A 410 12.71 -9.43 -28.55
C GLN A 410 13.23 -9.52 -27.11
N THR A 411 12.85 -10.60 -26.40
CA THR A 411 13.09 -10.81 -24.97
C THR A 411 14.57 -10.68 -24.58
N ASP A 412 15.48 -11.05 -25.48
CA ASP A 412 16.94 -11.01 -25.29
C ASP A 412 17.54 -9.60 -25.32
N GLN A 413 16.81 -8.61 -25.85
CA GLN A 413 17.28 -7.22 -25.99
C GLN A 413 16.69 -6.27 -24.95
N ARG A 414 15.93 -6.75 -23.95
CA ARG A 414 15.42 -5.88 -22.89
C ARG A 414 16.61 -5.33 -22.08
N PRO A 415 16.73 -4.01 -21.90
CA PRO A 415 17.83 -3.44 -21.13
C PRO A 415 17.77 -4.01 -19.72
N ARG A 416 18.81 -4.76 -19.33
CA ARG A 416 19.00 -5.12 -17.93
C ARG A 416 19.37 -3.83 -17.20
N SER A 417 18.61 -3.44 -16.19
CA SER A 417 18.90 -2.26 -15.39
C SER A 417 20.34 -2.34 -14.86
N HIS A 418 21.17 -1.36 -15.24
CA HIS A 418 22.62 -1.35 -15.06
C HIS A 418 23.08 -0.82 -13.68
N HIS A 419 22.18 -0.70 -12.70
CA HIS A 419 22.58 -0.22 -11.38
C HIS A 419 23.26 -1.35 -10.60
N LEU A 420 24.61 -1.34 -10.58
CA LEU A 420 25.47 -2.22 -9.78
C LEU A 420 25.06 -2.24 -8.29
N ILE A 421 24.53 -1.12 -7.78
CA ILE A 421 24.04 -0.96 -6.40
C ILE A 421 22.65 -1.60 -6.18
N ALA A 422 21.85 -1.79 -7.25
CA ALA A 422 20.55 -2.47 -7.19
C ALA A 422 20.65 -4.01 -7.11
N ARG A 423 21.87 -4.58 -7.08
CA ARG A 423 22.08 -6.02 -6.87
C ARG A 423 22.08 -6.44 -5.40
N LEU A 424 22.34 -5.53 -4.46
CA LEU A 424 22.50 -5.91 -3.05
C LEU A 424 21.22 -5.70 -2.20
N LEU A 425 20.36 -4.74 -2.54
CA LEU A 425 18.99 -4.58 -2.02
C LEU A 425 18.21 -3.73 -3.07
N PRO A 426 17.05 -4.13 -3.67
CA PRO A 426 16.15 -5.25 -3.39
C PRO A 426 15.72 -6.06 -4.65
N LYS A 427 16.02 -7.37 -4.71
CA LYS A 427 15.26 -8.32 -5.54
C LYS A 427 14.05 -8.93 -4.81
N PHE A 428 13.88 -8.62 -3.53
CA PHE A 428 12.96 -9.36 -2.66
C PHE A 428 11.53 -8.80 -2.59
N ILE A 429 11.30 -7.49 -2.78
CA ILE A 429 9.97 -6.87 -2.59
C ILE A 429 9.50 -6.03 -3.80
N TYR A 430 10.28 -5.05 -4.27
CA TYR A 430 9.88 -4.20 -5.39
C TYR A 430 10.99 -3.96 -6.41
N GLU A 431 10.83 -4.49 -7.63
CA GLU A 431 11.72 -4.22 -8.77
C GLU A 431 11.35 -2.88 -9.42
N TRP A 432 12.25 -1.89 -9.48
CA TRP A 432 12.00 -0.63 -10.19
C TRP A 432 11.96 -0.83 -11.70
N ARG A 433 10.91 -0.32 -12.37
CA ARG A 433 10.70 -0.44 -13.81
C ARG A 433 10.41 0.91 -14.45
N ASP A 434 11.18 1.26 -15.48
CA ASP A 434 11.03 2.52 -16.23
C ASP A 434 9.80 2.55 -17.16
N ASP A 435 9.24 1.38 -17.50
CA ASP A 435 8.09 1.24 -18.39
C ASP A 435 6.73 1.22 -17.64
N PHE A 436 6.74 1.58 -16.36
CA PHE A 436 5.53 1.62 -15.56
C PHE A 436 5.53 2.82 -14.61
N THR A 437 4.36 3.46 -14.48
CA THR A 437 4.16 4.52 -13.49
C THR A 437 2.80 4.35 -12.83
N PHE A 438 2.70 4.49 -11.51
CA PHE A 438 1.40 4.44 -10.83
C PHE A 438 0.49 5.63 -11.20
N SER A 439 -0.82 5.47 -11.03
CA SER A 439 -1.79 6.56 -11.19
C SER A 439 -1.61 7.62 -10.10
N THR A 440 -2.08 8.85 -10.38
CA THR A 440 -2.07 9.94 -9.39
C THR A 440 -2.83 9.52 -8.13
N ARG A 441 -3.92 8.76 -8.29
CA ARG A 441 -4.73 8.23 -7.20
C ARG A 441 -3.94 7.39 -6.18
N ILE A 442 -3.18 6.38 -6.65
CA ILE A 442 -2.38 5.55 -5.75
C ILE A 442 -1.33 6.38 -5.03
N LEU A 443 -0.73 7.34 -5.73
CA LEU A 443 0.24 8.22 -5.10
C LEU A 443 -0.40 9.06 -3.97
N CYS A 444 -1.60 9.58 -4.18
CA CYS A 444 -2.36 10.29 -3.14
C CYS A 444 -2.71 9.38 -1.95
N ILE A 445 -3.17 8.15 -2.21
CA ILE A 445 -3.53 7.22 -1.13
C ILE A 445 -2.29 6.86 -0.30
N TYR A 446 -1.17 6.54 -0.95
CA TYR A 446 0.06 6.17 -0.25
C TYR A 446 0.69 7.35 0.51
N SER A 447 0.64 8.58 -0.04
CA SER A 447 1.14 9.75 0.69
C SER A 447 0.31 10.04 1.93
N SER A 448 -1.03 9.96 1.84
CA SER A 448 -1.93 10.04 3.00
C SER A 448 -1.64 8.95 4.01
N ILE A 449 -1.47 7.70 3.58
CA ILE A 449 -1.19 6.55 4.46
C ILE A 449 0.13 6.73 5.22
N ILE A 450 1.21 7.10 4.55
CA ILE A 450 2.54 7.25 5.19
C ILE A 450 2.49 8.33 6.26
N LEU A 451 1.86 9.47 5.94
CA LEU A 451 1.72 10.60 6.86
C LEU A 451 0.83 10.24 8.05
N LEU A 452 -0.31 9.58 7.78
CA LEU A 452 -1.24 9.15 8.81
C LEU A 452 -0.60 8.11 9.74
N LEU A 453 0.14 7.14 9.21
CA LEU A 453 0.86 6.15 10.00
C LEU A 453 1.90 6.83 10.91
N PHE A 454 2.60 7.84 10.40
CA PHE A 454 3.51 8.65 11.22
C PHE A 454 2.78 9.36 12.37
N PHE A 455 1.67 10.06 12.11
CA PHE A 455 0.93 10.74 13.16
C PHE A 455 0.31 9.79 14.19
N ILE A 456 -0.32 8.71 13.74
CA ILE A 456 -0.92 7.72 14.64
C ILE A 456 0.16 7.10 15.54
N THR A 457 1.31 6.73 14.99
CA THR A 457 2.37 6.07 15.76
C THR A 457 2.99 7.00 16.80
N VAL A 458 3.34 8.23 16.42
CA VAL A 458 3.93 9.18 17.37
C VAL A 458 2.93 9.60 18.43
N GLN A 459 1.68 9.88 18.05
CA GLN A 459 0.64 10.26 19.02
C GLN A 459 0.34 9.12 20.00
N ALA A 460 0.30 7.87 19.51
CA ALA A 460 0.14 6.69 20.37
C ALA A 460 1.28 6.59 21.38
N CYS A 461 2.54 6.77 20.95
CA CYS A 461 3.69 6.77 21.86
C CYS A 461 3.61 7.89 22.91
N VAL A 462 3.30 9.14 22.51
CA VAL A 462 3.27 10.28 23.44
C VAL A 462 2.16 10.15 24.48
N ILE A 463 0.98 9.62 24.11
CA ILE A 463 -0.16 9.48 25.02
C ILE A 463 -0.03 8.24 25.92
N ILE A 464 0.41 7.10 25.38
CA ILE A 464 0.33 5.80 26.08
C ILE A 464 1.54 5.58 27.01
N LEU A 465 2.76 5.91 26.58
CA LEU A 465 3.98 5.69 27.37
C LEU A 465 3.91 6.21 28.82
N PRO A 466 3.51 7.48 29.09
CA PRO A 466 3.46 7.98 30.47
C PRO A 466 2.40 7.26 31.32
N LYS A 467 1.26 6.88 30.72
CA LYS A 467 0.18 6.17 31.40
C LYS A 467 0.55 4.73 31.77
N LEU A 468 1.47 4.09 31.03
CA LEU A 468 1.92 2.73 31.30
C LEU A 468 2.62 2.60 32.65
N ASN A 469 3.32 3.64 33.13
CA ASN A 469 3.99 3.59 34.44
C ASN A 469 2.96 3.53 35.58
N SER A 470 1.95 4.41 35.54
CA SER A 470 0.86 4.40 36.53
C SER A 470 0.06 3.11 36.47
N PHE A 471 -0.20 2.60 35.25
CA PHE A 471 -0.87 1.31 35.07
C PHE A 471 -0.04 0.14 35.64
N GLN A 472 1.27 0.13 35.41
CA GLN A 472 2.16 -0.89 35.97
C GLN A 472 2.12 -0.91 37.49
N LYS A 473 2.15 0.26 38.15
CA LYS A 473 2.07 0.36 39.61
C LYS A 473 0.72 -0.14 40.15
N SER A 474 -0.38 0.22 39.50
CA SER A 474 -1.73 -0.24 39.87
C SER A 474 -1.91 -1.75 39.64
N LEU A 475 -1.30 -2.28 38.57
CA LEU A 475 -1.33 -3.71 38.29
C LEU A 475 -0.51 -4.49 39.33
N GLN A 476 0.66 -3.97 39.74
CA GLN A 476 1.46 -4.54 40.82
C GLN A 476 0.68 -4.57 42.14
N SER A 477 0.06 -3.45 42.55
CA SER A 477 -0.70 -3.40 43.81
C SER A 477 -1.90 -4.35 43.83
N THR A 478 -2.49 -4.63 42.67
CA THR A 478 -3.61 -5.58 42.55
C THR A 478 -3.11 -7.01 42.71
N ILE A 479 -1.97 -7.35 42.09
CA ILE A 479 -1.34 -8.67 42.22
C ILE A 479 -0.91 -8.93 43.67
N ASP A 480 -0.30 -7.93 44.32
CA ASP A 480 0.15 -8.04 45.70
C ASP A 480 -1.04 -8.27 46.67
N LEU A 481 -2.21 -7.70 46.39
CA LEU A 481 -3.44 -7.93 47.16
C LEU A 481 -3.98 -9.36 46.97
N PHE A 482 -3.94 -9.89 45.74
CA PHE A 482 -4.39 -11.25 45.46
C PHE A 482 -3.45 -12.31 46.05
N SER A 483 -2.13 -12.11 46.02
CA SER A 483 -1.19 -13.08 46.60
C SER A 483 -1.33 -13.20 48.12
N THR A 484 -1.65 -12.12 48.84
CA THR A 484 -1.93 -12.16 50.27
C THR A 484 -3.24 -12.87 50.64
N SER A 485 -4.19 -13.00 49.71
CA SER A 485 -5.49 -13.65 49.96
C SER A 485 -5.48 -15.18 49.81
N SER A 486 -4.37 -15.75 49.36
CA SER A 486 -4.24 -17.18 49.05
C SER A 486 -3.44 -18.01 50.06
N GLU A 487 -2.97 -17.43 51.17
CA GLU A 487 -2.37 -18.18 52.28
C GLU A 487 -3.38 -18.35 53.42
N ASP A 488 -4.20 -19.40 53.33
CA ASP A 488 -4.90 -19.96 54.48
C ASP A 488 -3.92 -20.88 55.25
N GLY A 489 -3.54 -20.46 56.46
CA GLY A 489 -3.20 -21.31 57.59
C GLY A 489 -1.86 -22.05 57.56
N ASN A 490 -0.79 -21.41 58.05
CA ASN A 490 -0.07 -21.89 59.24
C ASN A 490 0.93 -20.85 59.76
N ASP A 491 0.92 -20.73 61.09
CA ASP A 491 1.57 -19.70 61.89
C ASP A 491 3.09 -19.89 62.02
N ASP A 492 3.76 -18.80 62.39
CA ASP A 492 5.12 -18.71 62.95
C ASP A 492 6.35 -18.99 62.06
N GLN A 493 6.59 -18.16 61.03
CA GLN A 493 7.95 -17.67 60.72
C GLN A 493 7.88 -16.24 60.13
N PRO A 494 8.86 -15.35 60.42
CA PRO A 494 8.94 -14.05 59.77
C PRO A 494 9.33 -14.27 58.30
N VAL A 495 8.34 -14.29 57.42
CA VAL A 495 8.55 -14.42 55.98
C VAL A 495 9.20 -13.13 55.47
N ASP A 496 10.44 -13.23 55.02
CA ASP A 496 11.15 -12.13 54.36
C ASP A 496 10.29 -11.58 53.20
N PRO A 497 9.97 -10.27 53.17
CA PRO A 497 9.08 -9.66 52.17
C PRO A 497 9.67 -9.65 50.73
N ALA A 498 10.87 -10.20 50.54
CA ALA A 498 11.55 -10.28 49.25
C ALA A 498 11.14 -11.52 48.42
N THR A 499 10.44 -12.49 49.00
CA THR A 499 10.25 -13.83 48.37
C THR A 499 8.88 -14.01 47.69
N THR A 500 7.91 -13.11 47.89
CA THR A 500 6.52 -13.24 47.40
C THR A 500 6.05 -12.14 46.45
N GLN A 501 6.89 -11.16 46.07
CA GLN A 501 6.54 -10.22 45.02
C GLN A 501 6.77 -10.86 43.64
N PHE A 502 5.72 -11.05 42.86
CA PHE A 502 5.85 -11.29 41.41
C PHE A 502 6.14 -9.94 40.73
N PRO A 503 7.38 -9.61 40.33
CA PRO A 503 7.68 -8.32 39.72
C PRO A 503 7.08 -8.24 38.31
N VAL A 504 6.06 -7.39 38.12
CA VAL A 504 5.46 -7.16 36.81
C VAL A 504 6.53 -6.68 35.81
N PRO A 505 6.61 -7.28 34.60
CA PRO A 505 7.61 -6.90 33.61
C PRO A 505 7.42 -5.45 33.16
N SER A 506 8.51 -4.80 32.75
CA SER A 506 8.46 -3.41 32.30
C SER A 506 7.57 -3.26 31.05
N LEU A 507 6.37 -2.69 31.22
CA LEU A 507 5.39 -2.54 30.14
C LEU A 507 5.85 -1.53 29.07
N GLN A 508 6.70 -0.57 29.45
CA GLN A 508 7.24 0.44 28.53
C GLN A 508 8.09 -0.16 27.42
N ARG A 509 9.03 -1.05 27.77
CA ARG A 509 9.90 -1.75 26.80
C ARG A 509 9.07 -2.60 25.84
N VAL A 510 8.11 -3.35 26.38
CA VAL A 510 7.20 -4.21 25.63
C VAL A 510 6.40 -3.39 24.61
N TYR A 511 5.86 -2.26 25.05
CA TYR A 511 5.08 -1.38 24.18
C TYR A 511 5.91 -0.81 23.03
N ILE A 512 7.14 -0.36 23.27
CA ILE A 512 8.02 0.16 22.22
C ILE A 512 8.35 -0.92 21.18
N LEU A 513 8.70 -2.13 21.63
CA LEU A 513 8.97 -3.26 20.74
C LEU A 513 7.74 -3.66 19.92
N ALA A 514 6.55 -3.64 20.53
CA ALA A 514 5.30 -3.88 19.85
C ALA A 514 5.03 -2.83 18.76
N VAL A 515 5.16 -1.53 19.07
CA VAL A 515 4.96 -0.46 18.08
C VAL A 515 5.97 -0.58 16.93
N VAL A 516 7.25 -0.78 17.20
CA VAL A 516 8.28 -0.94 16.16
C VAL A 516 7.98 -2.13 15.24
N THR A 517 7.62 -3.28 15.82
CA THR A 517 7.27 -4.47 15.03
C THR A 517 6.01 -4.25 14.19
N THR A 518 5.00 -3.54 14.70
CA THR A 518 3.77 -3.24 13.94
C THR A 518 4.04 -2.34 12.75
N VAL A 519 4.83 -1.28 12.91
CA VAL A 519 5.21 -0.36 11.84
C VAL A 519 6.04 -1.08 10.78
N LEU A 520 6.97 -1.94 11.21
CA LEU A 520 7.76 -2.76 10.30
C LEU A 520 6.87 -3.70 9.47
N LEU A 521 5.93 -4.39 10.10
CA LEU A 521 5.02 -5.30 9.40
C LEU A 521 4.12 -4.55 8.42
N ILE A 522 3.50 -3.44 8.83
CA ILE A 522 2.62 -2.64 7.96
C ILE A 522 3.39 -2.08 6.77
N THR A 523 4.61 -1.57 6.98
CA THR A 523 5.44 -1.07 5.87
C THR A 523 5.79 -2.17 4.87
N ILE A 524 6.14 -3.37 5.33
CA ILE A 524 6.35 -4.54 4.46
C ILE A 524 5.08 -4.90 3.69
N GLN A 525 3.92 -4.89 4.34
CA GLN A 525 2.64 -5.20 3.68
C GLN A 525 2.26 -4.14 2.63
N LEU A 526 2.49 -2.85 2.90
CA LEU A 526 2.26 -1.76 1.96
C LEU A 526 3.16 -1.86 0.73
N LEU A 527 4.45 -2.17 0.91
CA LEU A 527 5.38 -2.38 -0.20
C LEU A 527 4.98 -3.59 -1.05
N THR A 528 4.51 -4.66 -0.41
CA THR A 528 4.01 -5.86 -1.10
C THR A 528 2.72 -5.57 -1.88
N LEU A 529 1.78 -4.84 -1.29
CA LEU A 529 0.56 -4.38 -1.96
C LEU A 529 0.89 -3.55 -3.20
N LEU A 530 1.88 -2.65 -3.13
CA LEU A 530 2.30 -1.84 -4.27
C LEU A 530 2.90 -2.69 -5.40
N ALA A 531 3.68 -3.71 -5.06
CA ALA A 531 4.23 -4.67 -6.02
C ALA A 531 3.11 -5.49 -6.69
N ASN A 532 2.12 -5.94 -5.90
CA ASN A 532 0.98 -6.72 -6.37
C ASN A 532 0.04 -5.90 -7.24
N ILE A 533 -0.27 -4.65 -6.89
CA ILE A 533 -1.07 -3.73 -7.74
C ILE A 533 -0.49 -3.69 -9.15
N ARG A 534 0.84 -3.55 -9.28
CA ARG A 534 1.49 -3.52 -10.58
C ARG A 534 1.40 -4.86 -11.31
N ARG A 535 1.68 -5.97 -10.62
CA ARG A 535 1.60 -7.32 -11.19
C ARG A 535 0.19 -7.61 -11.71
N ASN A 536 -0.81 -7.34 -10.88
CA ASN A 536 -2.21 -7.56 -11.14
C ASN A 536 -2.73 -6.67 -12.26
N LEU A 537 -2.25 -5.42 -12.35
CA LEU A 537 -2.57 -4.54 -13.47
C LEU A 537 -1.97 -5.05 -14.78
N PHE A 538 -0.75 -5.60 -14.77
CA PHE A 538 -0.18 -6.24 -15.97
C PHE A 538 -0.89 -7.53 -16.38
N GLN A 539 -1.34 -8.33 -15.41
CA GLN A 539 -2.21 -9.49 -15.68
C GLN A 539 -3.53 -9.04 -16.30
N ALA A 540 -4.15 -7.99 -15.74
CA ALA A 540 -5.37 -7.40 -16.29
C ALA A 540 -5.19 -6.85 -17.71
N PHE A 541 -4.04 -6.22 -18.05
CA PHE A 541 -3.74 -5.80 -19.42
C PHE A 541 -3.59 -6.97 -20.39
N ARG A 542 -3.18 -8.15 -19.91
CA ARG A 542 -3.09 -9.37 -20.73
C ARG A 542 -4.42 -10.12 -20.83
N GLY A 543 -5.42 -9.76 -20.01
CA GLY A 543 -6.64 -10.54 -19.85
C GLY A 543 -6.40 -11.88 -19.13
N ASP A 544 -5.40 -11.94 -18.25
CA ASP A 544 -5.12 -13.10 -17.41
C ASP A 544 -5.95 -13.01 -16.12
N ASP A 545 -6.88 -13.95 -15.95
CA ASP A 545 -7.86 -13.99 -14.86
C ASP A 545 -7.45 -14.93 -13.70
N SER A 546 -6.16 -15.25 -13.59
CA SER A 546 -5.63 -16.19 -12.57
C SER A 546 -5.80 -15.70 -11.13
N GLU A 547 -5.46 -14.43 -10.87
CA GLU A 547 -5.49 -13.80 -9.54
C GLU A 547 -6.71 -12.87 -9.35
N ILE A 548 -7.17 -12.19 -10.40
CA ILE A 548 -8.33 -11.30 -10.35
C ILE A 548 -9.50 -11.98 -11.09
N PRO A 549 -10.71 -11.97 -10.53
CA PRO A 549 -11.87 -12.50 -11.22
C PRO A 549 -12.14 -11.76 -12.54
N ARG A 550 -12.46 -12.55 -13.56
CA ARG A 550 -12.81 -12.04 -14.89
C ARG A 550 -13.93 -11.00 -14.80
N ARG A 551 -13.82 -9.96 -15.61
CA ARG A 551 -14.82 -8.90 -15.67
C ARG A 551 -16.15 -9.44 -16.22
N GLN A 552 -17.23 -9.25 -15.47
CA GLN A 552 -18.59 -9.63 -15.86
C GLN A 552 -19.47 -8.38 -16.01
N ARG A 553 -20.32 -8.36 -17.05
CA ARG A 553 -21.21 -7.23 -17.36
C ARG A 553 -22.20 -6.92 -16.25
N SER A 554 -22.74 -7.94 -15.59
CA SER A 554 -23.65 -7.80 -14.44
C SER A 554 -23.04 -7.04 -13.27
N ARG A 555 -21.70 -6.95 -13.19
CA ARG A 555 -20.96 -6.37 -12.07
C ARG A 555 -20.35 -5.00 -12.36
N TYR A 556 -20.59 -4.40 -13.52
CA TYR A 556 -19.99 -3.09 -13.84
C TYR A 556 -20.35 -1.99 -12.84
N ILE A 557 -21.59 -2.00 -12.33
CA ILE A 557 -22.03 -1.06 -11.29
C ILE A 557 -21.24 -1.30 -10.00
N SER A 558 -21.11 -2.57 -9.58
CA SER A 558 -20.34 -2.95 -8.41
C SER A 558 -18.85 -2.62 -8.54
N TYR A 559 -18.22 -2.85 -9.70
CA TYR A 559 -16.83 -2.45 -9.94
C TYR A 559 -16.64 -0.93 -9.91
N SER A 560 -17.59 -0.16 -10.43
CA SER A 560 -17.56 1.30 -10.37
C SER A 560 -17.73 1.81 -8.93
N ALA A 561 -18.70 1.27 -8.18
CA ALA A 561 -18.90 1.59 -6.77
C ALA A 561 -17.68 1.21 -5.92
N GLY A 562 -17.15 0.00 -6.11
CA GLY A 562 -15.92 -0.46 -5.45
C GLY A 562 -14.72 0.43 -5.77
N ASN A 563 -14.60 0.89 -7.02
CA ASN A 563 -13.60 1.87 -7.40
C ASN A 563 -13.76 3.19 -6.62
N ILE A 564 -14.96 3.68 -6.31
CA ILE A 564 -15.13 4.90 -5.49
C ILE A 564 -14.63 4.65 -4.06
N HIS A 565 -15.01 3.53 -3.45
CA HIS A 565 -14.68 3.21 -2.05
C HIS A 565 -13.21 2.85 -1.79
N PHE A 566 -12.47 2.39 -2.81
CA PHE A 566 -11.10 1.86 -2.68
C PHE A 566 -10.15 2.74 -1.83
N GLY A 567 -10.14 4.06 -2.07
CA GLY A 567 -9.25 4.96 -1.33
C GLY A 567 -9.56 5.06 0.16
N GLY A 568 -10.85 5.18 0.50
CA GLY A 568 -11.31 5.23 1.89
C GLY A 568 -11.12 3.90 2.61
N TYR A 569 -11.43 2.78 1.96
CA TYR A 569 -11.21 1.45 2.53
C TYR A 569 -9.73 1.17 2.77
N CYS A 570 -8.84 1.58 1.86
CA CYS A 570 -7.40 1.42 2.08
C CYS A 570 -6.90 2.13 3.34
N ILE A 571 -7.40 3.34 3.62
CA ILE A 571 -7.05 4.09 4.83
C ILE A 571 -7.72 3.48 6.07
N GLY A 572 -9.02 3.18 6.01
CA GLY A 572 -9.77 2.65 7.16
C GLY A 572 -9.27 1.28 7.63
N TYR A 573 -9.00 0.36 6.70
CA TYR A 573 -8.45 -0.96 7.01
C TYR A 573 -7.02 -0.86 7.56
N LEU A 574 -6.26 0.16 7.17
CA LEU A 574 -4.93 0.40 7.73
C LEU A 574 -5.00 0.88 9.19
N ILE A 575 -5.93 1.79 9.53
CA ILE A 575 -6.10 2.25 10.91
C ILE A 575 -6.53 1.08 11.80
N TRP A 576 -7.55 0.32 11.39
CA TRP A 576 -8.01 -0.85 12.13
C TRP A 576 -6.95 -1.94 12.21
N GLY A 577 -6.24 -2.18 11.11
CA GLY A 577 -5.14 -3.13 11.07
C GLY A 577 -3.98 -2.71 11.98
N PHE A 578 -3.67 -1.42 12.10
CA PHE A 578 -2.69 -0.90 13.06
C PHE A 578 -3.12 -1.18 14.50
N ILE A 579 -4.38 -0.89 14.87
CA ILE A 579 -4.90 -1.13 16.22
C ILE A 579 -4.85 -2.62 16.56
N LEU A 580 -5.36 -3.48 15.68
CA LEU A 580 -5.38 -4.93 15.91
C LEU A 580 -3.97 -5.50 15.98
N LEU A 581 -3.09 -5.15 15.03
CA LEU A 581 -1.73 -5.63 15.03
C LEU A 581 -0.96 -5.15 16.26
N ALA A 582 -1.16 -3.91 16.70
CA ALA A 582 -0.54 -3.37 17.92
C ALA A 582 -1.03 -4.11 19.17
N PHE A 583 -2.32 -4.38 19.27
CA PHE A 583 -2.90 -5.14 20.38
C PHE A 583 -2.27 -6.55 20.48
N PHE A 584 -2.23 -7.30 19.38
CA PHE A 584 -1.63 -8.63 19.37
C PHE A 584 -0.10 -8.61 19.54
N ALA A 585 0.58 -7.58 19.03
CA ALA A 585 2.02 -7.40 19.25
C ALA A 585 2.36 -7.08 20.71
N ILE A 586 1.53 -6.29 21.39
CA ILE A 586 1.68 -6.03 22.84
C ILE A 586 1.54 -7.35 23.60
N ILE A 587 0.50 -8.15 23.32
CA ILE A 587 0.32 -9.47 23.95
C ILE A 587 1.55 -10.36 23.70
N LEU A 588 2.00 -10.44 22.45
CA LEU A 588 3.16 -11.25 22.09
C LEU A 588 4.42 -10.83 22.87
N TRP A 589 4.73 -9.53 22.89
CA TRP A 589 5.91 -9.03 23.58
C TRP A 589 5.77 -9.06 25.11
N THR A 590 4.56 -8.93 25.67
CA THR A 590 4.34 -9.20 27.11
C THR A 590 4.65 -10.64 27.45
N CYS A 591 4.25 -11.61 26.61
CA CYS A 591 4.56 -13.02 26.82
C CYS A 591 6.07 -13.28 26.72
N VAL A 592 6.75 -12.67 25.75
CA VAL A 592 8.22 -12.80 25.59
C VAL A 592 8.96 -12.19 26.78
N GLU A 593 8.55 -11.01 27.25
CA GLU A 593 9.19 -10.35 28.38
C GLU A 593 8.90 -11.07 29.70
N ALA A 594 7.66 -11.54 29.90
CA ALA A 594 7.31 -12.39 31.04
C ALA A 594 8.12 -13.69 31.02
N PHE A 595 8.36 -14.29 29.84
CA PHE A 595 9.21 -15.47 29.71
C PHE A 595 10.67 -15.20 30.12
N ILE A 596 11.22 -14.05 29.71
CA ILE A 596 12.60 -13.66 30.06
C ILE A 596 12.74 -13.39 31.57
N ASN A 597 11.79 -12.67 32.17
CA ASN A 597 11.91 -12.20 33.55
C ASN A 597 11.45 -13.22 34.60
N PHE A 598 10.30 -13.88 34.39
CA PHE A 598 9.73 -14.73 35.44
C PHE A 598 10.36 -16.10 35.54
N SER A 599 11.01 -16.60 34.49
CA SER A 599 11.72 -17.90 34.45
C SER A 599 11.15 -18.97 35.39
N SER A 600 9.81 -19.07 35.49
CA SER A 600 9.12 -20.16 36.16
C SER A 600 9.12 -21.28 35.14
N VAL A 601 10.34 -21.75 34.82
CA VAL A 601 10.60 -22.65 33.70
C VAL A 601 9.70 -23.85 33.87
N ARG A 602 9.35 -24.25 35.09
CA ARG A 602 8.49 -25.40 35.43
C ARG A 602 7.15 -25.46 34.69
N LEU A 603 6.27 -24.46 34.76
CA LEU A 603 4.94 -24.57 34.10
C LEU A 603 5.05 -24.62 32.57
N ILE A 604 5.90 -23.77 32.01
CA ILE A 604 6.13 -23.68 30.57
C ILE A 604 6.86 -24.93 30.06
N GLU A 605 7.83 -25.42 30.83
CA GLU A 605 8.55 -26.67 30.60
C GLU A 605 7.59 -27.86 30.63
N THR A 606 6.66 -27.93 31.58
CA THR A 606 5.65 -28.99 31.64
C THR A 606 4.73 -28.93 30.41
N LEU A 607 4.29 -27.74 29.99
CA LEU A 607 3.48 -27.58 28.79
C LEU A 607 4.26 -27.90 27.51
N LEU A 608 5.52 -27.44 27.37
CA LEU A 608 6.37 -27.74 26.22
C LEU A 608 6.74 -29.23 26.16
N LYS A 609 7.02 -29.86 27.30
CA LYS A 609 7.23 -31.31 27.42
C LYS A 609 6.03 -32.09 26.89
N SER A 610 4.82 -31.58 27.07
CA SER A 610 3.59 -32.21 26.55
C SER A 610 3.35 -31.91 25.06
N ILE A 611 3.52 -30.66 24.63
CA ILE A 611 3.18 -30.22 23.27
C ILE A 611 4.24 -30.67 22.23
N ILE A 612 5.53 -30.59 22.54
CA ILE A 612 6.61 -30.85 21.57
C ILE A 612 6.56 -32.27 20.99
N PRO A 613 6.44 -33.36 21.79
CA PRO A 613 6.33 -34.71 21.26
C PRO A 613 5.13 -34.88 20.31
N SER A 614 3.99 -34.25 20.63
CA SER A 614 2.77 -34.35 19.82
C SER A 614 2.95 -33.69 18.44
N LEU A 615 3.57 -32.51 18.38
CA LEU A 615 3.87 -31.83 17.11
C LEU A 615 4.92 -32.60 16.30
N LEU A 616 5.97 -33.11 16.95
CA LEU A 616 7.02 -33.87 16.29
C LEU A 616 6.45 -35.17 15.70
N PHE A 617 5.54 -35.85 16.39
CA PHE A 617 4.83 -37.02 15.88
C PHE A 617 3.99 -36.70 14.63
N ILE A 618 3.30 -35.55 14.59
CA ILE A 618 2.57 -35.09 13.39
C ILE A 618 3.52 -34.96 12.19
N TYR A 619 4.65 -34.28 12.36
CA TYR A 619 5.63 -34.12 11.30
C TYR A 619 6.24 -35.45 10.88
N PHE A 620 6.60 -36.31 11.84
CA PHE A 620 7.12 -37.66 11.58
C PHE A 620 6.15 -38.45 10.70
N LYS A 621 4.88 -38.51 11.09
CA LYS A 621 3.83 -39.20 10.34
C LYS A 621 3.65 -38.60 8.95
N GLN A 622 3.66 -37.27 8.81
CA GLN A 622 3.53 -36.61 7.52
C GLN A 622 4.67 -36.94 6.56
N TYR A 623 5.91 -36.99 7.06
CA TYR A 623 7.08 -37.36 6.25
C TYR A 623 7.13 -38.86 5.93
N LEU A 624 6.76 -39.73 6.88
CA LEU A 624 6.60 -41.17 6.65
C LEU A 624 5.59 -41.43 5.51
N ASN A 625 4.44 -40.75 5.53
CA ASN A 625 3.43 -40.84 4.47
C ASN A 625 3.97 -40.38 3.11
N LYS A 626 4.74 -39.28 3.05
CA LYS A 626 5.37 -38.81 1.80
C LYS A 626 6.38 -39.82 1.26
N LEU A 627 7.15 -40.45 2.14
CA LEU A 627 8.15 -41.46 1.77
C LEU A 627 7.48 -42.72 1.22
N LEU A 628 6.51 -43.28 1.96
CA LEU A 628 5.75 -44.45 1.52
C LEU A 628 4.96 -44.19 0.23
N ALA A 629 4.36 -43.00 0.11
CA ALA A 629 3.67 -42.60 -1.12
C ALA A 629 4.61 -42.63 -2.33
N ARG A 630 5.81 -42.07 -2.20
CA ARG A 630 6.76 -42.01 -3.31
C ARG A 630 7.34 -43.38 -3.68
N TYR A 631 7.74 -44.19 -2.70
CA TYR A 631 8.52 -45.41 -2.95
C TYR A 631 7.68 -46.68 -3.03
N VAL A 632 6.56 -46.75 -2.30
CA VAL A 632 5.76 -47.98 -2.17
C VAL A 632 4.46 -47.87 -2.95
N PHE A 633 3.78 -46.72 -2.90
CA PHE A 633 2.41 -46.60 -3.44
C PHE A 633 2.36 -46.08 -4.89
N LEU A 634 3.12 -45.04 -5.25
CA LEU A 634 3.06 -44.42 -6.58
C LEU A 634 3.99 -45.10 -7.60
N GLN A 635 3.54 -45.15 -8.85
CA GLN A 635 4.34 -45.56 -10.00
C GLN A 635 5.43 -44.53 -10.30
N HIS A 636 6.60 -45.01 -10.73
CA HIS A 636 7.74 -44.19 -11.15
C HIS A 636 8.14 -43.07 -10.15
N GLY A 637 7.98 -43.29 -8.85
CA GLY A 637 8.45 -42.35 -7.83
C GLY A 637 7.73 -41.00 -7.82
N GLY A 638 6.47 -40.96 -8.29
CA GLY A 638 5.62 -39.76 -8.31
C GLY A 638 5.65 -38.95 -9.60
N GLN A 639 6.21 -39.49 -10.70
CA GLN A 639 6.17 -38.84 -12.01
C GLN A 639 4.76 -38.86 -12.64
N VAL A 640 3.97 -39.88 -12.33
CA VAL A 640 2.57 -40.02 -12.71
C VAL A 640 1.76 -40.32 -11.45
N LEU A 641 0.57 -39.71 -11.33
CA LEU A 641 -0.37 -40.01 -10.25
C LEU A 641 -1.10 -41.34 -10.52
N ALA A 642 -0.34 -42.43 -10.58
CA ALA A 642 -0.85 -43.79 -10.79
C ALA A 642 -0.35 -44.70 -9.66
N ILE A 643 -1.21 -45.58 -9.18
CA ILE A 643 -0.92 -46.46 -8.04
C ILE A 643 -0.30 -47.76 -8.54
N ASN A 644 0.79 -48.21 -7.91
CA ASN A 644 1.44 -49.49 -8.21
C ASN A 644 0.87 -50.61 -7.32
N ASN A 645 1.03 -50.47 -6.00
CA ASN A 645 0.66 -51.50 -5.02
C ASN A 645 -0.67 -51.18 -4.32
N ARG A 646 -1.79 -51.40 -5.04
CA ARG A 646 -3.14 -51.09 -4.53
C ARG A 646 -3.46 -51.79 -3.20
N ARG A 647 -3.11 -53.07 -3.05
CA ARG A 647 -3.40 -53.86 -1.83
C ARG A 647 -2.74 -53.27 -0.57
N ILE A 648 -1.44 -52.97 -0.64
CA ILE A 648 -0.68 -52.41 0.48
C ILE A 648 -1.20 -51.01 0.83
N LEU A 649 -1.56 -50.21 -0.18
CA LEU A 649 -2.18 -48.91 0.04
C LEU A 649 -3.51 -49.03 0.80
N MET A 650 -4.38 -49.99 0.46
CA MET A 650 -5.66 -50.18 1.16
C MET A 650 -5.44 -50.58 2.63
N ILE A 651 -4.50 -51.51 2.89
CA ILE A 651 -4.14 -51.93 4.27
C ILE A 651 -3.58 -50.74 5.06
N PHE A 652 -2.68 -49.97 4.45
CA PHE A 652 -2.09 -48.80 5.08
C PHE A 652 -3.12 -47.71 5.39
N ILE A 653 -4.05 -47.43 4.47
CA ILE A 653 -5.15 -46.47 4.69
C ILE A 653 -6.02 -46.92 5.86
N TYR A 654 -6.35 -48.22 5.95
CA TYR A 654 -7.16 -48.75 7.05
C TYR A 654 -6.50 -48.54 8.41
N PHE A 655 -5.22 -48.91 8.58
CA PHE A 655 -4.51 -48.70 9.85
C PHE A 655 -4.21 -47.22 10.13
N SER A 656 -3.91 -46.43 9.08
CA SER A 656 -3.63 -45.00 9.23
C SER A 656 -4.88 -44.22 9.65
N LEU A 657 -6.10 -44.68 9.33
CA LEU A 657 -7.36 -44.02 9.68
C LEU A 657 -7.47 -43.72 11.19
N PHE A 658 -7.14 -44.69 12.04
CA PHE A 658 -7.25 -44.54 13.50
C PHE A 658 -6.26 -43.49 14.04
N LEU A 659 -5.02 -43.49 13.53
CA LEU A 659 -4.03 -42.47 13.90
C LEU A 659 -4.39 -41.09 13.31
N ASP A 660 -4.94 -41.06 12.10
CA ASP A 660 -5.36 -39.83 11.42
C ASP A 660 -6.56 -39.14 12.07
N ALA A 661 -7.44 -39.89 12.72
CA ALA A 661 -8.54 -39.30 13.49
C ALA A 661 -8.00 -38.42 14.63
N PHE A 662 -7.01 -38.90 15.40
CA PHE A 662 -6.37 -38.13 16.46
C PHE A 662 -5.55 -36.96 15.93
N LEU A 663 -4.74 -37.18 14.88
CA LEU A 663 -3.95 -36.11 14.27
C LEU A 663 -4.84 -35.04 13.61
N GLY A 664 -6.01 -35.44 13.11
CA GLY A 664 -7.02 -34.55 12.53
C GLY A 664 -7.55 -33.53 13.55
N PHE A 665 -7.74 -33.93 14.81
CA PHE A 665 -8.13 -33.02 15.89
C PHE A 665 -7.08 -31.93 16.15
N ILE A 666 -5.82 -32.33 16.33
CA ILE A 666 -4.71 -31.38 16.55
C ILE A 666 -4.50 -30.46 15.34
N SER A 667 -4.63 -31.02 14.12
CA SER A 667 -4.59 -30.26 12.86
C SER A 667 -5.70 -29.22 12.77
N SER A 668 -6.91 -29.51 13.25
CA SER A 668 -8.03 -28.57 13.27
C SER A 668 -7.76 -27.35 14.16
N ILE A 669 -7.19 -27.56 15.35
CA ILE A 669 -6.76 -26.47 16.24
C ILE A 669 -5.66 -25.64 15.56
N THR A 670 -4.67 -26.31 14.98
CA THR A 670 -3.58 -25.64 14.24
C THR A 670 -4.13 -24.80 13.08
N ARG A 671 -5.14 -25.31 12.34
CA ARG A 671 -5.82 -24.58 11.26
C ARG A 671 -6.47 -23.29 11.77
N LEU A 672 -7.16 -23.35 12.91
CA LEU A 672 -7.81 -22.19 13.51
C LEU A 672 -6.76 -21.14 13.93
N LEU A 673 -5.74 -21.53 14.69
CA LEU A 673 -4.69 -20.61 15.14
C LEU A 673 -3.95 -19.96 13.96
N LEU A 674 -3.61 -20.74 12.93
CA LEU A 674 -2.94 -20.25 11.73
C LEU A 674 -3.82 -19.29 10.92
N SER A 675 -5.13 -19.56 10.84
CA SER A 675 -6.09 -18.66 10.17
C SER A 675 -6.22 -17.31 10.91
N VAL A 676 -6.24 -17.31 12.24
CA VAL A 676 -6.28 -16.08 13.04
C VAL A 676 -4.98 -15.29 12.86
N PHE A 677 -3.83 -15.95 12.99
CA PHE A 677 -2.52 -15.33 12.83
C PHE A 677 -2.35 -14.66 11.46
N TYR A 678 -2.61 -15.39 10.37
CA TYR A 678 -2.51 -14.81 9.02
C TYR A 678 -3.62 -13.80 8.73
N GLY A 679 -4.83 -13.98 9.28
CA GLY A 679 -5.92 -13.01 9.19
C GLY A 679 -5.51 -11.64 9.75
N ILE A 680 -4.89 -11.61 10.93
CA ILE A 680 -4.40 -10.37 11.56
C ILE A 680 -3.30 -9.70 10.71
N ILE A 681 -2.32 -10.49 10.25
CA ILE A 681 -1.19 -9.96 9.46
C ILE A 681 -1.66 -9.38 8.11
N TYR A 682 -2.62 -10.02 7.45
CA TYR A 682 -3.12 -9.60 6.15
C TYR A 682 -4.31 -8.62 6.23
N MET A 683 -4.79 -8.27 7.43
CA MET A 683 -5.95 -7.37 7.60
C MET A 683 -5.77 -5.99 6.95
N CYS A 684 -4.53 -5.47 6.93
CA CYS A 684 -4.21 -4.18 6.31
C CYS A 684 -4.25 -4.21 4.77
N ARG A 685 -4.34 -5.40 4.15
CA ARG A 685 -4.19 -5.59 2.70
C ARG A 685 -5.52 -5.88 2.04
N LEU A 686 -5.82 -5.12 0.98
CA LEU A 686 -7.06 -5.25 0.21
C LEU A 686 -6.92 -6.17 -1.01
N ASP A 687 -5.71 -6.62 -1.35
CA ASP A 687 -5.46 -7.51 -2.49
C ASP A 687 -5.68 -8.99 -2.17
N TYR A 688 -5.87 -9.33 -0.89
CA TYR A 688 -6.14 -10.69 -0.42
C TYR A 688 -7.42 -10.70 0.39
N SER A 689 -8.30 -11.66 0.13
CA SER A 689 -9.51 -11.85 0.93
C SER A 689 -9.29 -12.93 1.99
N PRO A 690 -9.48 -12.62 3.30
CA PRO A 690 -9.38 -13.62 4.37
C PRO A 690 -10.50 -14.65 4.34
N LEU A 691 -11.59 -14.40 3.61
CA LEU A 691 -12.78 -15.25 3.52
C LEU A 691 -12.63 -16.44 2.55
N GLY A 692 -11.53 -16.50 1.79
CA GLY A 692 -11.24 -17.58 0.83
C GLY A 692 -11.99 -17.47 -0.50
N ARG A 693 -11.58 -18.26 -1.50
CA ARG A 693 -11.90 -18.00 -2.93
C ARG A 693 -13.38 -17.95 -3.31
N LYS A 694 -14.23 -18.75 -2.65
CA LYS A 694 -15.68 -18.75 -2.93
C LYS A 694 -16.42 -17.59 -2.28
N LEU A 695 -15.87 -17.02 -1.20
CA LEU A 695 -16.48 -15.95 -0.41
C LEU A 695 -15.77 -14.59 -0.60
N GLU A 696 -14.80 -14.52 -1.52
CA GLU A 696 -14.11 -13.27 -1.94
C GLU A 696 -15.07 -12.13 -2.27
N LEU A 697 -16.29 -12.45 -2.72
CA LEU A 697 -17.30 -11.47 -3.10
C LEU A 697 -18.03 -10.83 -1.92
N MET A 698 -18.02 -11.47 -0.76
CA MET A 698 -18.58 -10.91 0.48
C MET A 698 -17.62 -9.91 1.12
N ASP A 699 -16.36 -9.90 0.70
CA ASP A 699 -15.35 -8.99 1.18
C ASP A 699 -15.43 -7.65 0.44
N GLY A 700 -15.93 -6.63 1.14
CA GLY A 700 -16.01 -5.26 0.63
C GLY A 700 -14.64 -4.67 0.27
N GLY A 701 -13.58 -5.05 0.99
CA GLY A 701 -12.20 -4.58 0.74
C GLY A 701 -11.65 -5.14 -0.57
N PHE A 702 -11.72 -6.46 -0.75
CA PHE A 702 -11.28 -7.12 -1.97
C PHE A 702 -12.12 -6.74 -3.20
N SER A 703 -13.44 -6.58 -3.03
CA SER A 703 -14.33 -6.10 -4.09
C SER A 703 -13.96 -4.68 -4.56
N ALA A 704 -13.64 -3.79 -3.61
CA ALA A 704 -13.17 -2.44 -3.93
C ALA A 704 -11.82 -2.45 -4.67
N TYR A 705 -10.89 -3.32 -4.27
CA TYR A 705 -9.62 -3.52 -4.97
C TYR A 705 -9.82 -4.03 -6.41
N CYS A 706 -10.69 -5.02 -6.62
CA CYS A 706 -11.04 -5.51 -7.95
C CYS A 706 -11.65 -4.40 -8.82
N GLY A 707 -12.56 -3.60 -8.25
CA GLY A 707 -13.15 -2.44 -8.91
C GLY A 707 -12.10 -1.42 -9.36
N TYR A 708 -11.13 -1.14 -8.49
CA TYR A 708 -10.00 -0.26 -8.80
C TYR A 708 -9.14 -0.80 -9.97
N ILE A 709 -8.69 -2.05 -9.92
CA ILE A 709 -7.85 -2.63 -10.99
C ILE A 709 -8.59 -2.67 -12.33
N HIS A 710 -9.87 -3.05 -12.34
CA HIS A 710 -10.67 -3.10 -13.57
C HIS A 710 -10.87 -1.70 -14.16
N THR A 711 -11.11 -0.69 -13.33
CA THR A 711 -11.30 0.70 -13.78
C THR A 711 -10.01 1.29 -14.35
N GLU A 712 -8.88 1.10 -13.66
CA GLU A 712 -7.55 1.49 -14.16
C GLU A 712 -7.20 0.79 -15.47
N CYS A 713 -7.52 -0.50 -15.60
CA CYS A 713 -7.31 -1.24 -16.83
C CYS A 713 -8.12 -0.65 -18.00
N CYS A 714 -9.40 -0.29 -17.78
CA CYS A 714 -10.25 0.29 -18.83
C CYS A 714 -9.76 1.65 -19.32
N HIS A 715 -9.44 2.55 -18.40
CA HIS A 715 -9.15 3.93 -18.74
C HIS A 715 -7.66 4.20 -19.01
N ARG A 716 -6.78 3.30 -18.54
CA ARG A 716 -5.33 3.51 -18.58
C ARG A 716 -4.55 2.41 -19.29
N HIS A 717 -5.20 1.69 -20.21
CA HIS A 717 -4.53 0.68 -21.02
C HIS A 717 -3.46 1.32 -21.93
N PRO A 718 -2.15 1.05 -21.73
CA PRO A 718 -1.07 1.78 -22.41
C PRO A 718 -1.14 1.65 -23.92
N VAL A 719 -1.47 0.46 -24.43
CA VAL A 719 -1.59 0.20 -25.88
C VAL A 719 -2.69 1.05 -26.52
N MET A 720 -3.84 1.19 -25.85
CA MET A 720 -4.98 1.95 -26.39
C MET A 720 -4.67 3.45 -26.36
N LEU A 721 -4.09 3.93 -25.26
CA LEU A 721 -3.69 5.33 -25.13
C LEU A 721 -2.65 5.73 -26.18
N ILE A 722 -1.64 4.89 -26.42
CA ILE A 722 -0.63 5.17 -27.43
C ILE A 722 -1.23 5.13 -28.83
N PHE A 723 -2.07 4.14 -29.12
CA PHE A 723 -2.78 4.06 -30.40
C PHE A 723 -3.60 5.33 -30.67
N ALA A 724 -4.41 5.76 -29.70
CA ALA A 724 -5.18 7.00 -29.80
C ALA A 724 -4.27 8.23 -29.93
N SER A 725 -3.19 8.31 -29.15
CA SER A 725 -2.23 9.42 -29.22
C SER A 725 -1.53 9.52 -30.57
N HIS A 726 -1.15 8.39 -31.17
CA HIS A 726 -0.51 8.36 -32.49
C HIS A 726 -1.50 8.78 -33.58
N LEU A 727 -2.73 8.27 -33.55
CA LEU A 727 -3.79 8.69 -34.48
C LEU A 727 -4.04 10.20 -34.39
N PHE A 728 -4.15 10.72 -33.17
CA PHE A 728 -4.36 12.14 -32.93
C PHE A 728 -3.16 12.99 -33.39
N THR A 729 -1.94 12.54 -33.09
CA THR A 729 -0.70 13.21 -33.54
C THR A 729 -0.64 13.26 -35.06
N GLN A 730 -0.93 12.14 -35.74
CA GLN A 730 -0.97 12.10 -37.21
C GLN A 730 -2.04 13.02 -37.77
N PHE A 731 -3.23 13.05 -37.16
CA PHE A 731 -4.31 13.94 -37.57
C PHE A 731 -3.89 15.42 -37.49
N LYS A 732 -3.30 15.86 -36.37
CA LYS A 732 -2.82 17.24 -36.21
C LYS A 732 -1.66 17.56 -37.15
N MET A 733 -0.71 16.64 -37.35
CA MET A 733 0.39 16.83 -38.30
C MET A 733 -0.11 16.95 -39.74
N ASN A 734 -1.15 16.20 -40.12
CA ASN A 734 -1.77 16.30 -41.43
C ASN A 734 -2.53 17.63 -41.59
N GLN A 735 -3.22 18.12 -40.56
CA GLN A 735 -3.82 19.46 -40.58
C GLN A 735 -2.76 20.55 -40.77
N TYR A 736 -1.63 20.45 -40.07
CA TYR A 736 -0.51 21.38 -40.24
C TYR A 736 0.02 21.36 -41.68
N LYS A 737 0.32 20.18 -42.23
CA LYS A 737 0.76 20.03 -43.61
C LYS A 737 -0.26 20.56 -44.61
N GLN A 738 -1.55 20.38 -44.36
CA GLN A 738 -2.60 20.93 -45.21
C GLN A 738 -2.60 22.46 -45.21
N ILE A 739 -2.41 23.10 -44.06
CA ILE A 739 -2.30 24.57 -43.95
C ILE A 739 -1.03 25.07 -44.67
N GLU A 740 0.08 24.36 -44.52
CA GLU A 740 1.34 24.66 -45.21
C GLU A 740 1.22 24.49 -46.73
N HIS A 741 0.56 23.42 -47.19
CA HIS A 741 0.25 23.20 -48.61
C HIS A 741 -0.75 24.22 -49.16
N LEU A 742 -1.71 24.71 -48.36
CA LEU A 742 -2.66 25.75 -48.76
C LEU A 742 -1.96 27.09 -49.06
N GLY A 743 -0.80 27.36 -48.45
CA GLY A 743 0.06 28.50 -48.79
C GLY A 743 0.94 28.30 -50.03
N GLN A 744 0.99 27.09 -50.62
CA GLN A 744 1.87 26.73 -51.75
C GLN A 744 1.10 26.20 -52.98
N LEU A 745 -0.20 26.49 -53.08
CA LEU A 745 -1.15 25.92 -54.06
C LEU A 745 -1.00 26.40 -55.52
N SER A 746 0.08 27.10 -55.88
CA SER A 746 0.22 27.71 -57.22
C SER A 746 0.71 26.75 -58.31
N ASP A 747 1.17 25.53 -57.97
CA ASP A 747 1.99 24.70 -58.88
C ASP A 747 1.35 23.32 -59.21
N PRO A 748 0.91 23.06 -60.45
CA PRO A 748 0.23 21.82 -60.85
C PRO A 748 1.13 20.57 -60.82
N ASP A 749 2.44 20.70 -61.06
CA ASP A 749 3.37 19.57 -61.02
C ASP A 749 3.45 18.95 -59.61
N ARG A 750 3.39 19.77 -58.57
CA ARG A 750 3.47 19.32 -57.18
C ARG A 750 2.27 18.48 -56.75
N LEU A 751 1.08 18.70 -57.33
CA LEU A 751 -0.11 17.86 -57.09
C LEU A 751 0.09 16.44 -57.61
N MET A 752 0.69 16.31 -58.79
CA MET A 752 0.96 15.00 -59.40
C MET A 752 2.00 14.22 -58.60
N TYR A 753 3.06 14.88 -58.11
CA TYR A 753 4.05 14.30 -57.19
C TYR A 753 3.41 13.83 -55.87
N ALA A 754 2.54 14.63 -55.27
CA ALA A 754 1.83 14.27 -54.04
C ALA A 754 0.91 13.05 -54.22
N GLN A 755 0.22 12.93 -55.37
CA GLN A 755 -0.59 11.75 -55.70
C GLN A 755 0.27 10.50 -55.91
N ARG A 756 1.41 10.62 -56.60
CA ARG A 756 2.35 9.49 -56.81
C ARG A 756 2.93 9.00 -55.49
N GLN A 757 3.28 9.92 -54.59
CA GLN A 757 3.76 9.62 -53.25
C GLN A 757 2.69 8.90 -52.41
N LYS A 758 1.42 9.33 -52.50
CA LYS A 758 0.28 8.63 -51.87
C LYS A 758 0.13 7.19 -52.38
N LYS A 759 0.27 6.95 -53.70
CA LYS A 759 0.20 5.60 -54.29
C LYS A 759 1.35 4.70 -53.81
N SER A 760 2.58 5.22 -53.77
CA SER A 760 3.75 4.50 -53.25
C SER A 760 3.58 4.09 -51.77
N LEU A 761 3.11 5.01 -50.92
CA LEU A 761 2.84 4.71 -49.51
C LEU A 761 1.74 3.67 -49.31
N ARG A 762 0.72 3.63 -50.19
CA ARG A 762 -0.31 2.58 -50.17
C ARG A 762 0.28 1.21 -50.47
N ALA A 763 1.16 1.10 -51.46
CA ALA A 763 1.84 -0.16 -51.79
C ALA A 763 2.70 -0.65 -50.61
N ILE A 764 3.49 0.23 -50.00
CA ILE A 764 4.32 -0.09 -48.83
C ILE A 764 3.46 -0.63 -47.67
N ARG A 765 2.32 0.01 -47.37
CA ARG A 765 1.40 -0.46 -46.31
C ARG A 765 0.82 -1.84 -46.60
N LYS A 766 0.46 -2.13 -47.86
CA LYS A 766 -0.02 -3.46 -48.27
C LYS A 766 1.06 -4.53 -48.10
N TRP A 767 2.30 -4.23 -48.47
CA TRP A 767 3.45 -5.11 -48.25
C TRP A 767 3.70 -5.36 -46.75
N ASN A 768 3.68 -4.31 -45.93
CA ASN A 768 3.83 -4.45 -44.47
C ASN A 768 2.73 -5.32 -43.85
N LEU A 769 1.49 -5.17 -44.31
CA LEU A 769 0.38 -6.05 -43.89
C LEU A 769 0.63 -7.50 -44.33
N GLY A 770 1.09 -7.72 -45.57
CA GLY A 770 1.44 -9.05 -46.08
C GLY A 770 2.50 -9.72 -45.20
N VAL A 771 3.61 -9.03 -44.93
CA VAL A 771 4.69 -9.52 -44.05
C VAL A 771 4.17 -9.81 -42.64
N PHE A 772 3.32 -8.94 -42.08
CA PHE A 772 2.73 -9.15 -40.76
C PHE A 772 1.85 -10.41 -40.70
N LEU A 773 1.02 -10.65 -41.71
CA LEU A 773 0.14 -11.82 -41.79
C LEU A 773 0.92 -13.12 -42.02
N ILE A 774 1.98 -13.09 -42.83
CA ILE A 774 2.87 -14.25 -43.04
C ILE A 774 3.54 -14.66 -41.72
N ARG A 775 3.96 -13.68 -40.90
CA ARG A 775 4.58 -13.95 -39.59
C ARG A 775 3.58 -14.33 -38.50
N ASN A 776 2.28 -14.07 -38.69
CA ASN A 776 1.24 -14.32 -37.68
C ASN A 776 0.04 -15.07 -38.30
N PRO A 777 0.17 -16.38 -38.56
CA PRO A 777 -0.83 -17.15 -39.31
C PRO A 777 -2.21 -17.20 -38.62
N MET A 778 -2.26 -17.25 -37.29
CA MET A 778 -3.52 -17.24 -36.54
C MET A 778 -4.33 -15.97 -36.77
N ILE A 779 -3.66 -14.81 -36.88
CA ILE A 779 -4.34 -13.54 -37.16
C ILE A 779 -4.92 -13.54 -38.58
N ALA A 780 -4.27 -14.21 -39.54
CA ALA A 780 -4.80 -14.34 -40.89
C ALA A 780 -6.11 -15.14 -40.90
N PHE A 781 -6.23 -16.18 -40.08
CA PHE A 781 -7.48 -16.93 -39.90
C PHE A 781 -8.58 -16.04 -39.31
N PHE A 782 -8.32 -15.38 -38.17
CA PHE A 782 -9.29 -14.49 -37.52
C PHE A 782 -9.71 -13.32 -38.42
N ARG A 783 -8.78 -12.74 -39.18
CA ARG A 783 -9.07 -11.68 -40.15
C ARG A 783 -9.99 -12.18 -41.26
N LYS A 784 -9.76 -13.38 -41.80
CA LYS A 784 -10.65 -13.95 -42.83
C LYS A 784 -12.04 -14.23 -42.27
N ALA A 785 -12.14 -14.77 -41.06
CA ALA A 785 -13.41 -14.98 -40.37
C ALA A 785 -14.16 -13.65 -40.16
N TYR A 786 -13.47 -12.63 -39.64
CA TYR A 786 -14.03 -11.29 -39.44
C TYR A 786 -14.50 -10.65 -40.75
N LEU A 787 -13.71 -10.77 -41.83
CA LEU A 787 -14.09 -10.24 -43.15
C LEU A 787 -15.27 -11.00 -43.78
N LYS A 788 -15.41 -12.30 -43.52
CA LYS A 788 -16.58 -13.09 -43.96
C LYS A 788 -17.86 -12.73 -43.20
N GLN A 789 -17.73 -12.25 -41.97
CA GLN A 789 -18.86 -11.78 -41.17
C GLN A 789 -19.34 -10.38 -41.58
N LEU A 790 -18.57 -9.61 -42.38
CA LEU A 790 -18.97 -8.31 -42.92
C LEU A 790 -19.88 -8.49 -44.15
N ASP A 791 -20.96 -7.71 -44.22
CA ASP A 791 -21.86 -7.71 -45.38
C ASP A 791 -21.13 -7.20 -46.64
N VAL A 792 -21.54 -7.64 -47.82
CA VAL A 792 -20.85 -7.29 -49.09
C VAL A 792 -20.86 -5.78 -49.33
N ASP A 793 -21.96 -5.10 -48.98
CA ASP A 793 -22.10 -3.64 -49.08
C ASP A 793 -21.19 -2.88 -48.08
N ASP A 794 -21.01 -3.43 -46.87
CA ASP A 794 -20.09 -2.88 -45.87
C ASP A 794 -18.62 -3.06 -46.30
N LEU A 795 -18.32 -4.16 -47.01
CA LEU A 795 -17.00 -4.45 -47.55
C LEU A 795 -16.65 -3.48 -48.70
N HIS A 796 -17.58 -3.23 -49.62
CA HIS A 796 -17.46 -2.25 -50.70
C HIS A 796 -17.26 -0.83 -50.16
N ALA A 797 -18.07 -0.43 -49.16
CA ALA A 797 -17.92 0.85 -48.47
C ALA A 797 -16.54 1.00 -47.80
N LEU A 798 -15.93 -0.06 -47.27
CA LEU A 798 -14.59 -0.02 -46.65
C LEU A 798 -13.45 -0.01 -47.68
N THR A 799 -13.66 -0.55 -48.87
CA THR A 799 -12.65 -0.59 -49.95
C THR A 799 -12.63 0.67 -50.83
N ASP A 800 -13.76 1.38 -50.98
CA ASP A 800 -13.88 2.54 -51.87
C ASP A 800 -13.40 3.85 -51.22
N LEU A 801 -12.12 4.17 -51.35
CA LEU A 801 -11.49 5.34 -50.71
C LEU A 801 -11.57 6.66 -51.50
N ASP A 802 -12.26 6.70 -52.65
CA ASP A 802 -12.19 7.84 -53.58
C ASP A 802 -13.44 8.74 -53.66
N GLY A 803 -14.46 8.59 -52.80
CA GLY A 803 -15.66 9.43 -52.87
C GLY A 803 -16.07 10.08 -51.55
N ASP A 804 -15.98 11.40 -51.49
CA ASP A 804 -16.73 12.38 -50.65
C ASP A 804 -16.91 12.21 -49.13
N ALA A 805 -17.09 13.34 -48.45
CA ALA A 805 -17.35 13.44 -47.01
C ALA A 805 -18.58 12.62 -46.54
N ASN A 806 -19.54 12.34 -47.42
CA ASN A 806 -20.72 11.50 -47.15
C ASN A 806 -20.37 10.02 -46.85
N ASN A 807 -19.30 9.48 -47.45
CA ASN A 807 -18.89 8.09 -47.30
C ASN A 807 -18.22 7.82 -45.92
N ARG A 808 -17.74 8.88 -45.26
CA ARG A 808 -17.11 8.79 -43.93
C ARG A 808 -18.12 8.54 -42.81
N ASN A 809 -19.31 9.14 -42.91
CA ASN A 809 -20.39 8.95 -41.95
C ASN A 809 -21.02 7.55 -42.08
N GLN A 810 -21.12 7.04 -43.31
CA GLN A 810 -21.60 5.68 -43.58
C GLN A 810 -20.64 4.63 -42.99
N ARG A 811 -19.33 4.80 -43.17
CA ARG A 811 -18.29 3.96 -42.52
C ARG A 811 -18.36 4.01 -41.00
N LEU A 812 -18.50 5.21 -40.42
CA LEU A 812 -18.65 5.38 -38.96
C LEU A 812 -19.94 4.72 -38.45
N ALA A 813 -21.04 4.79 -39.21
CA ALA A 813 -22.29 4.13 -38.87
C ALA A 813 -22.16 2.60 -38.86
N ILE A 814 -21.39 2.01 -39.79
CA ILE A 814 -21.09 0.56 -39.82
C ILE A 814 -20.30 0.14 -38.57
N TYR A 815 -19.23 0.88 -38.23
CA TYR A 815 -18.45 0.63 -37.01
C TYR A 815 -19.29 0.80 -35.74
N HIS A 816 -20.17 1.79 -35.69
CA HIS A 816 -21.03 2.08 -34.53
C HIS A 816 -22.16 1.04 -34.38
N ARG A 817 -22.72 0.54 -35.48
CA ARG A 817 -23.80 -0.45 -35.50
C ARG A 817 -23.32 -1.83 -35.03
N ARG A 818 -22.06 -2.21 -35.29
CA ARG A 818 -21.51 -3.51 -34.84
C ARG A 818 -20.64 -3.44 -33.59
N GLY A 819 -20.13 -2.26 -33.20
CA GLY A 819 -19.50 -2.06 -31.89
C GLY A 819 -20.45 -2.36 -30.71
N SER A 820 -21.77 -2.23 -30.90
CA SER A 820 -22.77 -2.64 -29.89
C SER A 820 -23.14 -4.12 -29.94
N VAL A 821 -22.87 -4.83 -31.05
CA VAL A 821 -23.26 -6.23 -31.29
C VAL A 821 -22.12 -7.20 -30.97
N ALA A 822 -20.85 -6.78 -31.08
CA ALA A 822 -19.68 -7.60 -30.79
C ALA A 822 -19.58 -8.11 -29.33
N GLY A 823 -20.37 -7.54 -28.41
CA GLY A 823 -20.49 -8.04 -27.04
C GLY A 823 -21.46 -9.22 -26.87
N LEU A 824 -22.37 -9.46 -27.82
CA LEU A 824 -23.32 -10.58 -27.79
C LEU A 824 -22.83 -11.79 -28.59
N SER A 825 -22.35 -11.58 -29.82
CA SER A 825 -22.06 -12.71 -30.73
C SER A 825 -20.80 -13.51 -30.36
N VAL A 826 -19.78 -12.87 -29.79
CA VAL A 826 -18.53 -13.56 -29.38
C VAL A 826 -18.76 -14.49 -28.19
N ILE A 827 -19.78 -14.25 -27.38
CA ILE A 827 -20.12 -15.10 -26.21
C ILE A 827 -20.94 -16.32 -26.63
N GLU A 828 -21.83 -16.19 -27.62
CA GLU A 828 -22.62 -17.33 -28.13
C GLU A 828 -21.78 -18.29 -28.98
N GLU A 829 -20.87 -17.80 -29.83
CA GLU A 829 -19.98 -18.67 -30.61
C GLU A 829 -18.93 -19.39 -29.74
N THR A 830 -18.40 -18.74 -28.70
CA THR A 830 -17.45 -19.39 -27.78
C THR A 830 -18.09 -20.47 -26.92
N ASN A 831 -19.36 -20.32 -26.52
CA ASN A 831 -20.10 -21.38 -25.82
C ASN A 831 -20.48 -22.55 -26.76
N ALA A 832 -20.76 -22.28 -28.03
CA ALA A 832 -21.04 -23.31 -29.03
C ALA A 832 -19.79 -24.12 -29.43
N GLU A 833 -18.61 -23.49 -29.52
CA GLU A 833 -17.35 -24.18 -29.79
C GLU A 833 -16.79 -24.94 -28.57
N LEU A 834 -16.96 -24.43 -27.34
CA LEU A 834 -16.62 -25.20 -26.13
C LEU A 834 -17.48 -26.46 -25.99
N HIS A 835 -18.78 -26.39 -26.31
CA HIS A 835 -19.66 -27.56 -26.32
C HIS A 835 -19.32 -28.58 -27.41
N LYS A 836 -18.72 -28.15 -28.53
CA LYS A 836 -18.21 -29.06 -29.57
C LYS A 836 -16.86 -29.70 -29.21
N GLN A 837 -15.99 -29.00 -28.49
CA GLN A 837 -14.70 -29.55 -28.05
C GLN A 837 -14.82 -30.50 -26.85
N GLN A 838 -15.91 -30.45 -26.08
CA GLN A 838 -16.19 -31.44 -25.01
C GLN A 838 -16.84 -32.75 -25.52
N ARG A 839 -17.13 -32.87 -26.83
CA ARG A 839 -17.67 -34.08 -27.45
C ARG A 839 -16.64 -34.89 -28.28
N PHE A 840 -15.35 -34.56 -28.20
CA PHE A 840 -14.27 -35.33 -28.81
C PHE A 840 -13.22 -35.76 -27.78
#